data_AF-A0A3P8MDK7-F1
#
_entry.id   AF-A0A3P8MDK7-F1
#
_cell.length_a   1.000
_cell.length_b   1.000
_cell.length_c   1.000
_cell.angle_alpha   90.00
_cell.angle_beta   90.00
_cell.angle_gamma   90.00
#
_symmetry.space_group_name_H-M   'P 1'
#
loop_
_entity.id
_entity.type
_entity.pdbx_description
1 polymer ?
#
loop_
_entity_poly.entity_id
_entity_poly.type
_entity_poly.pdbx_seq_one_letter_code
_entity_poly.pdbx_strand_id
1 'polypeptide(L)'
;MSMKLRKFNKLLIPTLVVSGALPFVAAQCDKKSKNEPQTKAQKIESAKTKIKELLKILQTNKTKYVSKTYEELSKNVEQIVSKINATLNKQNVNLNELAQLEKEVKQEIARLENIYNKLKNEREEIIAKYEKTKNLLISFFNLLTSKPIEGILDFSTDKTKVESITNDADKLIKDNNFLNQQISEKVSLLEQQIAQINEKVHAEYNEFKMKVQNKMGLLVDNAYTDIKKQIEEIFNNESKNASLPSFYENIYYSLSVKFKELLEEEKKHFDPTKIELINLVTEATLLKKQVNTKFPNVSTTNLETAINKAKTEINNVNATEESIATAKSDIHKEISSIKVVIAKEELGKAIEHVEAEYSKIKEDKFYKSLKDTLKKVIDEIKGIQGQANKTEDDYKKALDKLKSSLELTKTKEKKISDFVQSITKSIDECEKILKEKENKKFFENKAKELKNQFSSKKTEYESENFGTLTVDALINKLEESKEKFEDLHLMIEAEFKQLKDDYDEYLDEWKKTFDAIKKFEKRIENVANKEELMKMYNTSDEYNNFKDEATIKGYNISSRDELLRITKKVDADLYNAQKKFTKEEINRLLNEFETIGKAHSNEEYKQIEFNVQGRNKMKYEQLKKFMETFDDYLYIINALLEEVEQKLSEYKIKLNHTS
;
A
#
# COMPACT_ATOMS: atom_id res chain seq x y z
N MET A 1 43.26 3.06 59.15
CA MET A 1 43.06 4.41 59.71
C MET A 1 41.61 4.81 59.44
N SER A 2 40.87 5.18 60.48
CA SER A 2 39.53 5.81 60.51
C SER A 2 38.38 5.11 59.78
N MET A 3 37.57 4.24 60.41
CA MET A 3 36.47 4.49 61.37
C MET A 3 35.11 4.92 60.77
N LYS A 4 34.15 4.01 60.99
CA LYS A 4 32.76 4.20 61.49
C LYS A 4 31.66 4.49 60.45
N LEU A 5 30.43 3.94 60.55
CA LEU A 5 29.78 2.97 61.46
C LEU A 5 28.33 2.78 60.95
N ARG A 6 27.76 1.58 61.24
CA ARG A 6 26.35 1.29 61.61
C ARG A 6 25.31 1.33 60.47
N LYS A 7 24.33 0.43 60.39
CA LYS A 7 23.69 -0.43 61.42
C LYS A 7 22.76 -1.47 60.77
N PHE A 8 22.78 -2.70 61.31
CA PHE A 8 21.63 -3.55 61.68
C PHE A 8 20.63 -4.05 60.60
N ASN A 9 20.06 -5.25 60.65
CA ASN A 9 20.29 -6.50 61.39
C ASN A 9 19.30 -7.53 60.80
N LYS A 10 19.66 -8.81 60.90
CA LYS A 10 18.83 -10.03 60.93
C LYS A 10 17.30 -9.86 60.83
N LEU A 11 16.64 -10.67 60.00
CA LEU A 11 15.52 -11.46 60.51
C LEU A 11 15.36 -12.80 59.78
N LEU A 12 15.04 -13.78 60.62
CA LEU A 12 14.93 -15.21 60.36
C LEU A 12 13.71 -15.57 59.50
N ILE A 13 13.85 -16.70 58.78
CA ILE A 13 12.73 -17.53 58.33
C ILE A 13 12.02 -18.08 59.58
N PRO A 14 10.67 -18.09 59.60
CA PRO A 14 10.01 -19.39 59.70
C PRO A 14 8.85 -19.54 58.71
N THR A 15 8.76 -20.75 58.18
CA THR A 15 7.55 -21.43 57.69
C THR A 15 6.27 -21.06 58.45
N LEU A 16 5.20 -20.78 57.71
CA LEU A 16 3.82 -20.97 58.18
C LEU A 16 2.93 -21.36 56.98
N VAL A 17 2.73 -22.67 56.85
CA VAL A 17 1.55 -23.27 56.22
C VAL A 17 0.47 -23.30 57.29
N VAL A 18 -0.63 -22.57 57.13
CA VAL A 18 -1.94 -22.95 57.70
C VAL A 18 -3.05 -22.42 56.80
N SER A 19 -3.91 -23.35 56.40
CA SER A 19 -5.28 -23.20 55.89
C SER A 19 -6.10 -22.06 56.50
N GLY A 20 -6.99 -21.45 55.72
CA GLY A 20 -8.08 -20.69 56.31
C GLY A 20 -8.80 -19.77 55.34
N ALA A 21 -10.02 -20.17 54.98
CA ALA A 21 -11.07 -19.22 54.62
C ALA A 21 -11.14 -18.11 55.67
N LEU A 22 -11.18 -16.85 55.24
CA LEU A 22 -11.49 -15.73 56.13
C LEU A 22 -12.88 -15.17 55.79
N PRO A 23 -13.60 -14.69 56.81
CA PRO A 23 -15.01 -14.99 57.00
C PRO A 23 -15.88 -13.82 56.56
N PHE A 24 -17.14 -14.12 56.29
CA PHE A 24 -18.22 -13.15 56.45
C PHE A 24 -18.16 -12.56 57.86
N VAL A 25 -17.90 -11.25 57.93
CA VAL A 25 -18.14 -10.45 59.13
C VAL A 25 -19.66 -10.33 59.29
N ALA A 26 -20.23 -11.20 60.11
CA ALA A 26 -21.51 -10.92 60.75
C ALA A 26 -21.26 -9.86 61.82
N ALA A 27 -21.45 -8.60 61.45
CA ALA A 27 -21.61 -7.53 62.41
C ALA A 27 -22.94 -7.75 63.16
N GLN A 28 -22.86 -8.07 64.45
CA GLN A 28 -23.97 -7.89 65.36
C GLN A 28 -24.30 -6.39 65.43
N CYS A 29 -25.47 -6.03 64.92
CA CYS A 29 -26.24 -4.88 65.38
C CYS A 29 -27.72 -5.24 65.26
N ASP A 30 -28.32 -5.52 66.42
CA ASP A 30 -29.74 -5.36 66.64
C ASP A 30 -30.19 -3.98 66.14
N LYS A 31 -31.12 -3.97 65.20
CA LYS A 31 -32.16 -2.94 65.11
C LYS A 31 -33.31 -3.46 64.23
N LYS A 32 -34.38 -3.87 64.92
CA LYS A 32 -35.74 -3.86 64.37
C LYS A 32 -35.98 -2.51 63.67
N SER A 33 -36.20 -2.53 62.38
CA SER A 33 -36.76 -1.40 61.64
C SER A 33 -37.82 -1.94 60.70
N LYS A 34 -39.06 -1.53 60.96
CA LYS A 34 -40.23 -1.78 60.13
C LYS A 34 -40.04 -1.06 58.79
N ASN A 35 -40.20 -1.77 57.68
CA ASN A 35 -40.40 -1.11 56.38
C ASN A 35 -41.76 -0.42 56.38
N GLU A 36 -41.78 0.90 56.62
CA GLU A 36 -42.85 1.75 56.11
C GLU A 36 -42.76 1.80 54.56
N PRO A 37 -43.89 1.83 53.84
CA PRO A 37 -43.88 1.89 52.37
C PRO A 37 -43.26 3.22 51.90
N GLN A 38 -42.08 3.15 51.29
CA GLN A 38 -41.38 4.31 50.72
C GLN A 38 -42.24 5.06 49.70
N THR A 39 -42.21 6.39 49.77
CA THR A 39 -42.83 7.26 48.76
C THR A 39 -42.13 7.14 47.40
N LYS A 40 -42.81 7.48 46.29
CA LYS A 40 -42.19 7.41 44.94
C LYS A 40 -40.89 8.21 44.85
N ALA A 41 -40.81 9.37 45.51
CA ALA A 41 -39.59 10.20 45.58
C ALA A 41 -38.45 9.48 46.31
N GLN A 42 -38.74 8.83 47.45
CA GLN A 42 -37.75 8.02 48.20
C GLN A 42 -37.25 6.81 47.39
N LYS A 43 -38.13 6.17 46.61
CA LYS A 43 -37.75 5.07 45.71
C LYS A 43 -36.84 5.54 44.57
N ILE A 44 -37.11 6.71 44.00
CA ILE A 44 -36.26 7.33 42.96
C ILE A 44 -34.89 7.70 43.54
N GLU A 45 -34.83 8.31 44.73
CA GLU A 45 -33.54 8.70 45.35
C GLU A 45 -32.70 7.48 45.77
N SER A 46 -33.34 6.41 46.24
CA SER A 46 -32.67 5.13 46.51
C SER A 46 -32.09 4.52 45.23
N ALA A 47 -32.83 4.52 44.12
CA ALA A 47 -32.34 4.05 42.83
C ALA A 47 -31.18 4.91 42.28
N LYS A 48 -31.27 6.24 42.41
CA LYS A 48 -30.15 7.14 42.07
C LYS A 48 -28.90 6.85 42.90
N THR A 49 -29.05 6.57 44.19
CA THR A 49 -27.92 6.20 45.07
C THR A 49 -27.23 4.92 44.60
N LYS A 50 -28.00 3.87 44.27
CA LYS A 50 -27.45 2.61 43.72
C LYS A 50 -26.69 2.83 42.40
N ILE A 51 -27.22 3.66 41.51
CA ILE A 51 -26.54 3.99 40.24
C ILE A 51 -25.26 4.79 40.48
N LYS A 52 -25.23 5.70 41.46
CA LYS A 52 -24.00 6.42 41.88
C LYS A 52 -22.94 5.47 42.44
N GLU A 53 -23.33 4.43 43.17
CA GLU A 53 -22.40 3.38 43.62
C GLU A 53 -21.80 2.61 42.44
N LEU A 54 -22.62 2.23 41.45
CA LEU A 54 -22.14 1.59 40.22
C LEU A 54 -21.20 2.49 39.41
N LEU A 55 -21.48 3.80 39.36
CA LEU A 55 -20.59 4.79 38.75
C LEU A 55 -19.21 4.81 39.43
N LYS A 56 -19.17 4.74 40.77
CA LYS A 56 -17.91 4.67 41.53
C LYS A 56 -17.13 3.39 41.22
N ILE A 57 -17.82 2.26 41.07
CA ILE A 57 -17.21 0.99 40.66
C ILE A 57 -16.60 1.10 39.26
N LEU A 58 -17.33 1.66 38.28
CA LEU A 58 -16.80 1.88 36.92
C LEU A 58 -15.57 2.79 36.90
N GLN A 59 -15.60 3.90 37.63
CA GLN A 59 -14.46 4.81 37.75
C GLN A 59 -13.25 4.13 38.40
N THR A 60 -13.48 3.24 39.36
CA THR A 60 -12.43 2.43 39.99
C THR A 60 -11.88 1.39 39.01
N ASN A 61 -12.74 0.71 38.25
CA ASN A 61 -12.31 -0.25 37.23
C ASN A 61 -11.52 0.40 36.09
N LYS A 62 -11.84 1.65 35.72
CA LYS A 62 -11.09 2.40 34.70
C LYS A 62 -9.59 2.47 35.00
N THR A 63 -9.20 2.55 36.28
CA THR A 63 -7.78 2.59 36.66
C THR A 63 -7.06 1.26 36.46
N LYS A 64 -7.78 0.15 36.26
CA LYS A 64 -7.23 -1.14 35.84
C LYS A 64 -6.94 -1.16 34.33
N TYR A 65 -7.62 -0.34 33.54
CA TYR A 65 -7.59 -0.35 32.06
C TYR A 65 -6.61 0.70 31.49
N VAL A 66 -5.45 0.84 32.11
CA VAL A 66 -4.46 1.89 31.77
C VAL A 66 -3.50 1.46 30.65
N SER A 67 -3.36 0.15 30.42
CA SER A 67 -2.51 -0.37 29.35
C SER A 67 -3.16 -0.20 27.97
N LYS A 68 -2.34 -0.08 26.91
CA LYS A 68 -2.86 -0.02 25.52
C LYS A 68 -3.65 -1.26 25.13
N THR A 69 -3.34 -2.42 25.72
CA THR A 69 -4.10 -3.67 25.58
C THR A 69 -5.55 -3.53 26.08
N TYR A 70 -5.83 -2.58 26.97
CA TYR A 70 -7.14 -2.36 27.58
C TYR A 70 -7.82 -1.07 27.11
N GLU A 71 -7.31 -0.40 26.07
CA GLU A 71 -7.81 0.91 25.63
C GLU A 71 -9.32 0.89 25.28
N GLU A 72 -9.80 -0.19 24.66
CA GLU A 72 -11.21 -0.37 24.32
C GLU A 72 -12.09 -0.55 25.57
N LEU A 73 -11.59 -1.24 26.61
CA LEU A 73 -12.26 -1.34 27.91
C LEU A 73 -12.40 0.06 28.54
N SER A 74 -11.34 0.87 28.49
CA SER A 74 -11.34 2.24 29.01
C SER A 74 -12.35 3.14 28.26
N LYS A 75 -12.40 3.06 26.92
CA LYS A 75 -13.40 3.77 26.09
C LYS A 75 -14.83 3.33 26.42
N ASN A 76 -15.06 2.03 26.60
CA ASN A 76 -16.38 1.51 26.98
C ASN A 76 -16.82 2.02 28.35
N VAL A 77 -15.91 2.10 29.33
CA VAL A 77 -16.21 2.71 30.63
C VAL A 77 -16.61 4.18 30.47
N GLU A 78 -15.90 4.96 29.67
CA GLU A 78 -16.24 6.37 29.41
C GLU A 78 -17.63 6.54 28.80
N GLN A 79 -18.00 5.69 27.84
CA GLN A 79 -19.33 5.70 27.23
C GLN A 79 -20.42 5.39 28.27
N ILE A 80 -20.20 4.38 29.13
CA ILE A 80 -21.16 4.01 30.18
C ILE A 80 -21.29 5.13 31.21
N VAL A 81 -20.17 5.72 31.65
CA VAL A 81 -20.13 6.87 32.57
C VAL A 81 -20.93 8.04 32.01
N SER A 82 -20.75 8.37 30.72
CA SER A 82 -21.51 9.42 30.06
C SER A 82 -23.02 9.14 30.03
N LYS A 83 -23.42 7.89 29.74
CA LYS A 83 -24.83 7.46 29.78
C LYS A 83 -25.44 7.58 31.19
N ILE A 84 -24.69 7.18 32.21
CA ILE A 84 -25.12 7.31 33.62
C ILE A 84 -25.33 8.78 33.99
N ASN A 85 -24.34 9.63 33.71
CA ASN A 85 -24.40 11.06 34.04
C ASN A 85 -25.55 11.76 33.32
N ALA A 86 -25.76 11.47 32.03
CA ALA A 86 -26.88 12.02 31.26
C ALA A 86 -28.23 11.64 31.88
N THR A 87 -28.38 10.39 32.34
CA THR A 87 -29.63 9.89 32.93
C THR A 87 -29.88 10.47 34.33
N LEU A 88 -28.83 10.58 35.17
CA LEU A 88 -28.93 11.14 36.52
C LEU A 88 -29.29 12.64 36.52
N ASN A 89 -28.87 13.38 35.49
CA ASN A 89 -29.11 14.82 35.33
C ASN A 89 -30.45 15.16 34.66
N LYS A 90 -31.22 14.17 34.20
CA LYS A 90 -32.54 14.38 33.59
C LYS A 90 -33.55 14.86 34.65
N GLN A 91 -34.23 15.98 34.40
CA GLN A 91 -35.15 16.61 35.36
C GLN A 91 -36.31 15.69 35.79
N ASN A 92 -36.84 14.87 34.89
CA ASN A 92 -38.02 14.01 35.11
C ASN A 92 -37.75 12.52 34.83
N VAL A 93 -36.68 11.97 35.42
CA VAL A 93 -36.38 10.53 35.27
C VAL A 93 -37.36 9.67 36.09
N ASN A 94 -37.89 8.60 35.48
CA ASN A 94 -38.82 7.70 36.15
C ASN A 94 -38.14 6.43 36.70
N LEU A 95 -38.86 5.69 37.56
CA LEU A 95 -38.31 4.52 38.26
C LEU A 95 -37.95 3.37 37.30
N ASN A 96 -38.71 3.18 36.22
CA ASN A 96 -38.44 2.12 35.23
C ASN A 96 -37.17 2.41 34.44
N GLU A 97 -36.96 3.68 34.04
CA GLU A 97 -35.73 4.14 33.39
C GLU A 97 -34.50 3.89 34.28
N LEU A 98 -34.58 4.22 35.57
CA LEU A 98 -33.47 3.98 36.52
C LEU A 98 -33.22 2.48 36.77
N ALA A 99 -34.28 1.68 36.93
CA ALA A 99 -34.15 0.23 37.14
C ALA A 99 -33.53 -0.48 35.92
N GLN A 100 -33.91 -0.07 34.71
CA GLN A 100 -33.34 -0.59 33.47
C GLN A 100 -31.85 -0.20 33.35
N LEU A 101 -31.51 1.07 33.61
CA LEU A 101 -30.12 1.53 33.61
C LEU A 101 -29.27 0.79 34.66
N GLU A 102 -29.77 0.58 35.88
CA GLU A 102 -29.06 -0.16 36.92
C GLU A 102 -28.73 -1.60 36.45
N LYS A 103 -29.67 -2.26 35.78
CA LYS A 103 -29.49 -3.62 35.24
C LYS A 103 -28.44 -3.65 34.13
N GLU A 104 -28.54 -2.73 33.16
CA GLU A 104 -27.59 -2.62 32.04
C GLU A 104 -26.17 -2.34 32.52
N VAL A 105 -26.01 -1.39 33.46
CA VAL A 105 -24.71 -1.04 34.03
C VAL A 105 -24.10 -2.22 34.79
N LYS A 106 -24.89 -2.97 35.58
CA LYS A 106 -24.42 -4.18 36.25
C LYS A 106 -23.94 -5.24 35.27
N GLN A 107 -24.68 -5.44 34.17
CA GLN A 107 -24.30 -6.37 33.11
C GLN A 107 -22.99 -5.94 32.44
N GLU A 108 -22.81 -4.66 32.11
CA GLU A 108 -21.56 -4.21 31.50
C GLU A 108 -20.38 -4.22 32.44
N ILE A 109 -20.54 -3.91 33.73
CA ILE A 109 -19.45 -4.08 34.71
C ILE A 109 -18.97 -5.54 34.71
N ALA A 110 -19.89 -6.50 34.74
CA ALA A 110 -19.55 -7.92 34.71
C ALA A 110 -18.87 -8.33 33.40
N ARG A 111 -19.35 -7.80 32.25
CA ARG A 111 -18.76 -8.06 30.94
C ARG A 111 -17.33 -7.53 30.84
N LEU A 112 -17.10 -6.28 31.26
CA LEU A 112 -15.78 -5.64 31.24
C LEU A 112 -14.77 -6.37 32.14
N GLU A 113 -15.18 -6.80 33.34
CA GLU A 113 -14.29 -7.54 34.25
C GLU A 113 -13.92 -8.92 33.68
N ASN A 114 -14.86 -9.60 33.02
CA ASN A 114 -14.59 -10.88 32.37
C ASN A 114 -13.57 -10.74 31.22
N ILE A 115 -13.75 -9.73 30.36
CA ILE A 115 -12.82 -9.45 29.25
C ILE A 115 -11.43 -9.09 29.79
N TYR A 116 -11.36 -8.26 30.84
CA TYR A 116 -10.09 -7.92 31.48
C TYR A 116 -9.35 -9.15 32.01
N ASN A 117 -10.04 -10.03 32.75
CA ASN A 117 -9.42 -11.24 33.29
C ASN A 117 -8.91 -12.18 32.18
N LYS A 118 -9.65 -12.28 31.08
CA LYS A 118 -9.21 -13.05 29.90
C LYS A 118 -7.92 -12.49 29.31
N LEU A 119 -7.88 -11.18 29.00
CA LEU A 119 -6.71 -10.53 28.40
C LEU A 119 -5.49 -10.53 29.35
N LYS A 120 -5.73 -10.47 30.66
CA LYS A 120 -4.68 -10.58 31.68
C LYS A 120 -4.04 -11.97 31.68
N ASN A 121 -4.87 -13.03 31.70
CA ASN A 121 -4.37 -14.41 31.67
C ASN A 121 -3.61 -14.69 30.36
N GLU A 122 -4.12 -14.22 29.22
CA GLU A 122 -3.42 -14.30 27.93
C GLU A 122 -2.02 -13.66 28.00
N ARG A 123 -1.88 -12.51 28.65
CA ARG A 123 -0.58 -11.86 28.83
C ARG A 123 0.38 -12.69 29.69
N GLU A 124 -0.09 -13.23 30.80
CA GLU A 124 0.71 -14.06 31.70
C GLU A 124 1.22 -15.33 31.00
N GLU A 125 0.37 -15.97 30.19
CA GLU A 125 0.73 -17.13 29.37
C GLU A 125 1.80 -16.79 28.31
N ILE A 126 1.64 -15.66 27.60
CA ILE A 126 2.61 -15.19 26.61
C ILE A 126 3.99 -14.93 27.26
N ILE A 127 4.01 -14.29 28.43
CA ILE A 127 5.26 -14.00 29.17
C ILE A 127 5.91 -15.29 29.66
N ALA A 128 5.15 -16.24 30.20
CA ALA A 128 5.68 -17.53 30.63
C ALA A 128 6.31 -18.29 29.45
N LYS A 129 5.65 -18.25 28.28
CA LYS A 129 6.16 -18.85 27.03
C LYS A 129 7.44 -18.16 26.57
N TYR A 130 7.48 -16.82 26.62
CA TYR A 130 8.67 -16.02 26.31
C TYR A 130 9.87 -16.44 27.16
N GLU A 131 9.72 -16.45 28.50
CA GLU A 131 10.82 -16.78 29.42
C GLU A 131 11.35 -18.20 29.21
N LYS A 132 10.47 -19.17 28.98
CA LYS A 132 10.86 -20.54 28.64
C LYS A 132 11.72 -20.59 27.37
N THR A 133 11.30 -19.87 26.34
CA THR A 133 11.96 -19.81 25.02
C THR A 133 13.31 -19.13 25.10
N LYS A 134 13.38 -18.00 25.80
CA LYS A 134 14.61 -17.23 26.09
C LYS A 134 15.63 -18.08 26.84
N ASN A 135 15.21 -18.75 27.92
CA ASN A 135 16.13 -19.56 28.73
C ASN A 135 16.72 -20.74 27.95
N LEU A 136 15.96 -21.38 27.07
CA LEU A 136 16.45 -22.45 26.21
C LEU A 136 17.58 -21.97 25.28
N LEU A 137 17.43 -20.79 24.67
CA LEU A 137 18.45 -20.17 23.82
C LEU A 137 19.69 -19.76 24.61
N ILE A 138 19.51 -19.16 25.80
CA ILE A 138 20.62 -18.79 26.68
C ILE A 138 21.43 -20.05 27.06
N SER A 139 20.76 -21.13 27.47
CA SER A 139 21.43 -22.40 27.79
C SER A 139 22.22 -22.94 26.60
N PHE A 140 21.66 -22.88 25.39
CA PHE A 140 22.37 -23.29 24.17
C PHE A 140 23.61 -22.43 23.88
N PHE A 141 23.52 -21.10 23.92
CA PHE A 141 24.66 -20.22 23.68
C PHE A 141 25.76 -20.35 24.75
N ASN A 142 25.39 -20.62 26.00
CA ASN A 142 26.34 -20.93 27.05
C ASN A 142 27.08 -22.25 26.79
N LEU A 143 26.38 -23.26 26.25
CA LEU A 143 27.01 -24.52 25.84
C LEU A 143 28.00 -24.32 24.68
N LEU A 144 27.67 -23.50 23.68
CA LEU A 144 28.60 -23.20 22.58
C LEU A 144 29.91 -22.57 23.09
N THR A 145 29.83 -21.77 24.16
CA THR A 145 31.00 -21.11 24.75
C THR A 145 31.81 -22.05 25.64
N SER A 146 31.14 -22.87 26.45
CA SER A 146 31.79 -23.77 27.42
C SER A 146 32.25 -25.11 26.83
N LYS A 147 31.60 -25.56 25.76
CA LYS A 147 31.85 -26.81 25.06
C LYS A 147 31.97 -26.55 23.55
N PRO A 148 33.03 -25.84 23.10
CA PRO A 148 33.19 -25.49 21.70
C PRO A 148 33.57 -26.72 20.87
N ILE A 149 33.01 -26.81 19.67
CA ILE A 149 33.44 -27.75 18.62
C ILE A 149 34.27 -26.94 17.61
N GLU A 150 35.54 -27.31 17.42
CA GLU A 150 36.45 -26.57 16.54
C GLU A 150 35.96 -26.59 15.08
N GLY A 151 35.87 -25.40 14.48
CA GLY A 151 35.82 -25.21 13.04
C GLY A 151 34.45 -25.37 12.37
N ILE A 152 33.32 -25.47 13.08
CA ILE A 152 32.06 -25.88 12.42
C ILE A 152 30.86 -24.91 12.55
N LEU A 153 30.76 -23.98 13.49
CA LEU A 153 29.52 -23.19 13.59
C LEU A 153 29.74 -21.74 14.04
N ASP A 154 29.52 -20.79 13.14
CA ASP A 154 29.37 -19.38 13.49
C ASP A 154 27.88 -19.04 13.70
N PHE A 155 27.49 -18.92 14.97
CA PHE A 155 26.17 -18.44 15.37
C PHE A 155 26.19 -16.95 15.78
N SER A 156 27.23 -16.17 15.44
CA SER A 156 27.32 -14.75 15.79
C SER A 156 26.09 -13.97 15.32
N THR A 157 25.68 -14.19 14.06
CA THR A 157 24.50 -13.56 13.47
C THR A 157 23.21 -13.99 14.16
N ASP A 158 23.05 -15.29 14.44
CA ASP A 158 21.85 -15.82 15.11
C ASP A 158 21.78 -15.33 16.57
N LYS A 159 22.92 -15.26 17.26
CA LYS A 159 23.04 -14.70 18.61
C LYS A 159 22.64 -13.24 18.64
N THR A 160 23.15 -12.40 17.72
CA THR A 160 22.76 -10.98 17.63
C THR A 160 21.27 -10.81 17.34
N LYS A 161 20.69 -11.66 16.48
CA LYS A 161 19.24 -11.66 16.22
C LYS A 161 18.45 -12.03 17.48
N VAL A 162 18.83 -13.09 18.18
CA VAL A 162 18.19 -13.50 19.44
C VAL A 162 18.30 -12.40 20.49
N GLU A 163 19.47 -11.79 20.65
CA GLU A 163 19.69 -10.67 21.57
C GLU A 163 18.82 -9.47 21.21
N SER A 164 18.71 -9.12 19.92
CA SER A 164 17.83 -8.04 19.45
C SER A 164 16.36 -8.34 19.74
N ILE A 165 15.87 -9.55 19.42
CA ILE A 165 14.47 -9.94 19.67
C ILE A 165 14.18 -9.96 21.17
N THR A 166 15.11 -10.45 21.97
CA THR A 166 15.01 -10.53 23.44
C THR A 166 15.00 -9.13 24.05
N ASN A 167 15.87 -8.23 23.61
CA ASN A 167 15.89 -6.84 24.08
C ASN A 167 14.58 -6.11 23.75
N ASP A 168 14.07 -6.30 22.53
CA ASP A 168 12.77 -5.78 22.12
C ASP A 168 11.64 -6.34 22.97
N ALA A 169 11.59 -7.65 23.16
CA ALA A 169 10.56 -8.32 23.96
C ALA A 169 10.61 -7.90 25.43
N ASP A 170 11.80 -7.84 26.04
CA ASP A 170 12.01 -7.34 27.41
C ASP A 170 11.51 -5.90 27.55
N LYS A 171 11.71 -5.05 26.52
CA LYS A 171 11.18 -3.68 26.49
C LYS A 171 9.66 -3.65 26.38
N LEU A 172 9.07 -4.46 25.50
CA LEU A 172 7.61 -4.56 25.33
C LEU A 172 6.93 -5.09 26.59
N ILE A 173 7.56 -6.02 27.31
CA ILE A 173 7.01 -6.59 28.56
C ILE A 173 7.00 -5.54 29.68
N LYS A 174 8.05 -4.70 29.76
CA LYS A 174 8.19 -3.64 30.76
C LYS A 174 7.31 -2.41 30.48
N ASP A 175 6.96 -2.15 29.23
CA ASP A 175 6.15 -1.00 28.84
C ASP A 175 4.66 -1.37 28.71
N ASN A 176 3.81 -0.69 29.48
CA ASN A 176 2.36 -0.91 29.49
C ASN A 176 1.64 -0.33 28.24
N ASN A 177 2.35 0.37 27.35
CA ASN A 177 1.79 0.98 26.15
C ASN A 177 1.75 0.07 24.91
N PHE A 178 1.97 -1.24 25.05
CA PHE A 178 1.98 -2.17 23.92
C PHE A 178 0.87 -3.23 23.99
N LEU A 179 0.53 -3.80 22.84
CA LEU A 179 -0.49 -4.84 22.69
C LEU A 179 0.11 -6.21 23.02
N ASN A 180 -0.65 -7.08 23.68
CA ASN A 180 -0.27 -8.49 23.91
C ASN A 180 0.19 -9.18 22.61
N GLN A 181 -0.44 -8.83 21.48
CA GLN A 181 -0.07 -9.31 20.16
C GLN A 181 1.41 -9.06 19.82
N GLN A 182 1.97 -7.90 20.17
CA GLN A 182 3.36 -7.55 19.85
C GLN A 182 4.36 -8.39 20.65
N ILE A 183 4.03 -8.77 21.89
CA ILE A 183 4.86 -9.70 22.68
C ILE A 183 4.77 -11.11 22.06
N SER A 184 3.56 -11.55 21.69
CA SER A 184 3.34 -12.84 21.04
C SER A 184 4.08 -12.96 19.70
N GLU A 185 4.13 -11.89 18.92
CA GLU A 185 4.95 -11.79 17.71
C GLU A 185 6.44 -12.00 18.01
N LYS A 186 6.99 -11.38 19.06
CA LYS A 186 8.39 -11.60 19.45
C LYS A 186 8.66 -13.03 19.95
N VAL A 187 7.72 -13.63 20.69
CA VAL A 187 7.83 -15.06 21.09
C VAL A 187 7.86 -15.97 19.87
N SER A 188 6.97 -15.72 18.91
CA SER A 188 6.93 -16.47 17.65
C SER A 188 8.23 -16.33 16.86
N LEU A 189 8.81 -15.12 16.81
CA LEU A 189 10.12 -14.89 16.20
C LEU A 189 11.24 -15.65 16.92
N LEU A 190 11.23 -15.74 18.25
CA LEU A 190 12.20 -16.56 19.00
C LEU A 190 12.04 -18.05 18.74
N GLU A 191 10.80 -18.56 18.68
CA GLU A 191 10.53 -19.96 18.33
C GLU A 191 11.02 -20.29 16.91
N GLN A 192 10.82 -19.36 15.97
CA GLN A 192 11.38 -19.48 14.62
C GLN A 192 12.91 -19.48 14.64
N GLN A 193 13.55 -18.63 15.45
CA GLN A 193 15.02 -18.67 15.60
C GLN A 193 15.49 -19.99 16.21
N ILE A 194 14.79 -20.56 17.19
CA ILE A 194 15.11 -21.89 17.73
C ILE A 194 15.03 -22.95 16.63
N ALA A 195 13.96 -22.95 15.82
CA ALA A 195 13.81 -23.91 14.74
C ALA A 195 14.96 -23.80 13.72
N GLN A 196 15.30 -22.58 13.30
CA GLN A 196 16.42 -22.32 12.39
C GLN A 196 17.77 -22.77 12.96
N ILE A 197 18.04 -22.45 14.23
CA ILE A 197 19.27 -22.88 14.91
C ILE A 197 19.29 -24.41 15.02
N ASN A 198 18.17 -25.03 15.37
CA ASN A 198 18.07 -26.47 15.52
C ASN A 198 18.30 -27.21 14.18
N GLU A 199 17.73 -26.71 13.08
CA GLU A 199 17.98 -27.22 11.73
C GLU A 199 19.46 -27.11 11.34
N LYS A 200 20.09 -25.95 11.58
CA LYS A 200 21.53 -25.75 11.35
C LYS A 200 22.37 -26.77 12.14
N VAL A 201 22.11 -26.90 13.45
CA VAL A 201 22.83 -27.85 14.31
C VAL A 201 22.66 -29.29 13.83
N HIS A 202 21.45 -29.70 13.45
CA HIS A 202 21.19 -31.06 12.97
C HIS A 202 21.80 -31.32 11.59
N ALA A 203 21.80 -30.34 10.68
CA ALA A 203 22.44 -30.46 9.38
C ALA A 203 23.94 -30.72 9.53
N GLU A 204 24.63 -29.87 10.30
CA GLU A 204 26.05 -30.02 10.59
C GLU A 204 26.35 -31.33 11.32
N TYR A 205 25.52 -31.68 12.30
CA TYR A 205 25.64 -32.96 13.00
C TYR A 205 25.54 -34.14 12.04
N ASN A 206 24.59 -34.15 11.10
CA ASN A 206 24.41 -35.26 10.18
C ASN A 206 25.60 -35.42 9.23
N GLU A 207 26.18 -34.31 8.75
CA GLU A 207 27.42 -34.33 7.97
C GLU A 207 28.57 -34.89 8.80
N PHE A 208 28.71 -34.41 10.04
CA PHE A 208 29.75 -34.87 10.96
C PHE A 208 29.58 -36.35 11.32
N LYS A 209 28.36 -36.81 11.63
CA LYS A 209 28.01 -38.21 11.89
C LYS A 209 28.42 -39.12 10.74
N MET A 210 28.13 -38.73 9.49
CA MET A 210 28.57 -39.49 8.32
C MET A 210 30.10 -39.59 8.24
N LYS A 211 30.81 -38.50 8.52
CA LYS A 211 32.29 -38.49 8.57
C LYS A 211 32.81 -39.48 9.63
N VAL A 212 32.22 -39.48 10.82
CA VAL A 212 32.59 -40.40 11.90
C VAL A 212 32.33 -41.86 11.51
N GLN A 213 31.12 -42.16 11.01
CA GLN A 213 30.75 -43.52 10.58
C GLN A 213 31.67 -44.05 9.49
N ASN A 214 31.98 -43.23 8.49
CA ASN A 214 32.91 -43.59 7.41
C ASN A 214 34.30 -43.92 7.98
N LYS A 215 34.82 -43.08 8.87
CA LYS A 215 36.13 -43.30 9.50
C LYS A 215 36.16 -44.58 10.34
N MET A 216 35.14 -44.82 11.16
CA MET A 216 35.02 -46.05 11.96
C MET A 216 35.00 -47.30 11.08
N GLY A 217 34.38 -47.24 9.89
CA GLY A 217 34.35 -48.35 8.94
C GLY A 217 35.72 -48.73 8.35
N LEU A 218 36.72 -47.84 8.42
CA LEU A 218 38.08 -48.07 7.91
C LEU A 218 38.99 -48.77 8.92
N LEU A 219 38.71 -48.61 10.22
CA LEU A 219 39.60 -49.03 11.30
C LEU A 219 39.24 -50.44 11.78
N VAL A 220 39.86 -51.50 11.25
CA VAL A 220 39.44 -52.89 11.54
C VAL A 220 40.13 -53.52 12.76
N ASP A 221 41.12 -52.83 13.35
CA ASP A 221 41.88 -53.32 14.50
C ASP A 221 41.03 -53.38 15.78
N ASN A 222 41.29 -54.40 16.60
CA ASN A 222 40.69 -54.57 17.92
C ASN A 222 41.01 -53.41 18.88
N ALA A 223 42.11 -52.69 18.65
CA ALA A 223 42.51 -51.51 19.42
C ALA A 223 41.45 -50.40 19.47
N TYR A 224 40.53 -50.34 18.49
CA TYR A 224 39.50 -49.30 18.40
C TYR A 224 38.13 -49.72 18.97
N THR A 225 37.98 -50.98 19.41
CA THR A 225 36.67 -51.57 19.76
C THR A 225 35.91 -50.76 20.81
N ASP A 226 36.60 -50.33 21.87
CA ASP A 226 35.97 -49.62 22.99
C ASP A 226 35.47 -48.22 22.60
N ILE A 227 36.28 -47.45 21.85
CA ILE A 227 35.91 -46.12 21.38
C ILE A 227 34.76 -46.22 20.35
N LYS A 228 34.79 -47.22 19.46
CA LYS A 228 33.70 -47.46 18.51
C LYS A 228 32.37 -47.71 19.20
N LYS A 229 32.36 -48.56 20.24
CA LYS A 229 31.15 -48.85 21.03
C LYS A 229 30.59 -47.59 21.68
N GLN A 230 31.45 -46.73 22.25
CA GLN A 230 31.02 -45.46 22.84
C GLN A 230 30.38 -44.52 21.80
N ILE A 231 30.94 -44.48 20.58
CA ILE A 231 30.35 -43.70 19.48
C ILE A 231 28.98 -44.25 19.05
N GLU A 232 28.84 -45.58 18.94
CA GLU A 232 27.55 -46.22 18.62
C GLU A 232 26.49 -45.96 19.70
N GLU A 233 26.88 -45.94 20.98
CA GLU A 233 25.99 -45.55 22.08
C GLU A 233 25.52 -44.10 21.95
N ILE A 234 26.38 -43.18 21.50
CA ILE A 234 25.99 -41.79 21.22
C ILE A 234 24.95 -41.76 20.09
N PHE A 235 25.16 -42.50 19.00
CA PHE A 235 24.20 -42.56 17.89
C PHE A 235 22.83 -43.11 18.33
N ASN A 236 22.82 -44.14 19.17
CA ASN A 236 21.59 -44.75 19.69
C ASN A 236 20.81 -43.83 20.64
N ASN A 237 21.45 -42.79 21.18
CA ASN A 237 20.83 -41.84 22.09
C ASN A 237 20.34 -40.54 21.41
N GLU A 238 20.51 -40.40 20.09
CA GLU A 238 20.07 -39.22 19.32
C GLU A 238 18.60 -38.87 19.57
N SER A 239 17.70 -39.85 19.41
CA SER A 239 16.26 -39.65 19.53
C SER A 239 15.79 -39.32 20.95
N LYS A 240 16.62 -39.59 21.97
CA LYS A 240 16.31 -39.30 23.39
C LYS A 240 16.64 -37.85 23.78
N ASN A 241 17.39 -37.12 22.95
CA ASN A 241 17.89 -35.77 23.26
C ASN A 241 17.25 -34.73 22.34
N ALA A 242 15.92 -34.60 22.38
CA ALA A 242 15.16 -33.78 21.43
C ALA A 242 15.27 -32.24 21.66
N SER A 243 15.70 -31.78 22.84
CA SER A 243 15.87 -30.34 23.07
C SER A 243 17.20 -29.84 22.50
N LEU A 244 17.23 -28.62 21.97
CA LEU A 244 18.41 -28.04 21.35
C LEU A 244 19.67 -28.08 22.26
N PRO A 245 19.61 -27.67 23.55
CA PRO A 245 20.76 -27.80 24.46
C PRO A 245 21.20 -29.26 24.68
N SER A 246 20.24 -30.17 24.95
CA SER A 246 20.56 -31.58 25.19
C SER A 246 21.14 -32.28 23.97
N PHE A 247 20.64 -31.94 22.78
CA PHE A 247 21.15 -32.49 21.52
C PHE A 247 22.59 -32.05 21.29
N TYR A 248 22.85 -30.74 21.40
CA TYR A 248 24.19 -30.21 21.22
C TYR A 248 25.20 -30.85 22.18
N GLU A 249 24.88 -30.91 23.47
CA GLU A 249 25.82 -31.39 24.49
C GLU A 249 26.03 -32.91 24.46
N ASN A 250 24.94 -33.68 24.52
CA ASN A 250 25.00 -35.12 24.74
C ASN A 250 25.25 -35.89 23.44
N ILE A 251 24.91 -35.29 22.30
CA ILE A 251 25.04 -35.94 21.00
C ILE A 251 26.19 -35.31 20.22
N TYR A 252 26.06 -34.04 19.84
CA TYR A 252 27.01 -33.47 18.88
C TYR A 252 28.41 -33.24 19.50
N TYR A 253 28.49 -32.55 20.64
CA TYR A 253 29.74 -32.31 21.33
C TYR A 253 30.39 -33.61 21.81
N SER A 254 29.61 -34.51 22.41
CA SER A 254 30.11 -35.80 22.87
C SER A 254 30.67 -36.65 21.73
N LEU A 255 30.00 -36.66 20.57
CA LEU A 255 30.51 -37.31 19.35
C LEU A 255 31.82 -36.66 18.90
N SER A 256 31.92 -35.33 18.93
CA SER A 256 33.14 -34.61 18.57
C SER A 256 34.32 -34.99 19.47
N VAL A 257 34.11 -35.06 20.79
CA VAL A 257 35.14 -35.49 21.75
C VAL A 257 35.60 -36.92 21.46
N LYS A 258 34.65 -37.86 21.32
CA LYS A 258 34.98 -39.26 21.04
C LYS A 258 35.62 -39.47 19.68
N PHE A 259 35.26 -38.66 18.69
CA PHE A 259 35.93 -38.67 17.41
C PHE A 259 37.37 -38.16 17.49
N LYS A 260 37.65 -37.13 18.30
CA LYS A 260 39.03 -36.69 18.55
C LYS A 260 39.86 -37.78 19.22
N GLU A 261 39.32 -38.45 20.25
CA GLU A 261 39.97 -39.60 20.90
C GLU A 261 40.28 -40.72 19.89
N LEU A 262 39.34 -41.04 18.99
CA LEU A 262 39.55 -42.01 17.91
C LEU A 262 40.73 -41.63 17.01
N LEU A 263 40.82 -40.34 16.62
CA LEU A 263 41.89 -39.83 15.76
C LEU A 263 43.26 -39.79 16.47
N GLU A 264 43.29 -39.56 17.78
CA GLU A 264 44.53 -39.64 18.57
C GLU A 264 45.02 -41.08 18.72
N GLU A 265 44.12 -42.04 18.91
CA GLU A 265 44.48 -43.45 18.98
C GLU A 265 44.99 -43.96 17.63
N GLU A 266 44.41 -43.48 16.53
CA GLU A 266 44.90 -43.70 15.17
C GLU A 266 46.34 -43.19 14.97
N LYS A 267 46.65 -41.97 15.43
CA LYS A 267 48.00 -41.38 15.34
C LYS A 267 49.08 -42.19 16.03
N LYS A 268 48.72 -42.98 17.06
CA LYS A 268 49.67 -43.84 17.77
C LYS A 268 49.98 -45.13 16.99
N HIS A 269 49.08 -45.55 16.11
CA HIS A 269 49.16 -46.83 15.40
C HIS A 269 49.62 -46.70 13.94
N PHE A 270 49.45 -45.52 13.33
CA PHE A 270 49.83 -45.25 11.94
C PHE A 270 50.83 -44.09 11.84
N ASP A 271 51.80 -44.20 10.93
CA ASP A 271 52.66 -43.07 10.57
C ASP A 271 51.83 -41.92 9.91
N PRO A 272 52.34 -40.68 9.91
CA PRO A 272 51.63 -39.51 9.35
C PRO A 272 51.18 -39.69 7.89
N THR A 273 51.94 -40.43 7.09
CA THR A 273 51.70 -40.67 5.66
C THR A 273 50.44 -41.51 5.45
N LYS A 274 50.25 -42.55 6.28
CA LYS A 274 49.02 -43.35 6.29
C LYS A 274 47.81 -42.55 6.77
N ILE A 275 47.97 -41.69 7.77
CA ILE A 275 46.88 -40.82 8.26
C ILE A 275 46.35 -39.91 7.16
N GLU A 276 47.24 -39.29 6.39
CA GLU A 276 46.86 -38.49 5.23
C GLU A 276 46.10 -39.30 4.17
N LEU A 277 46.52 -40.54 3.89
CA LEU A 277 45.80 -41.43 2.98
C LEU A 277 44.41 -41.79 3.52
N ILE A 278 44.26 -42.06 4.82
CA ILE A 278 42.96 -42.36 5.44
C ILE A 278 42.02 -41.15 5.34
N ASN A 279 42.54 -39.93 5.54
CA ASN A 279 41.76 -38.71 5.38
C ASN A 279 41.29 -38.54 3.93
N LEU A 280 42.17 -38.77 2.96
CA LEU A 280 41.85 -38.72 1.53
C LEU A 280 40.82 -39.78 1.12
N VAL A 281 40.94 -41.01 1.63
CA VAL A 281 39.94 -42.08 1.44
C VAL A 281 38.58 -41.68 2.02
N THR A 282 38.57 -41.00 3.16
CA THR A 282 37.33 -40.52 3.79
C THR A 282 36.67 -39.44 2.92
N GLU A 283 37.45 -38.48 2.41
CA GLU A 283 36.97 -37.45 1.47
C GLU A 283 36.41 -38.08 0.19
N ALA A 284 37.16 -39.01 -0.42
CA ALA A 284 36.74 -39.73 -1.61
C ALA A 284 35.44 -40.53 -1.39
N THR A 285 35.31 -41.20 -0.25
CA THR A 285 34.10 -41.97 0.10
C THR A 285 32.89 -41.04 0.27
N LEU A 286 33.09 -39.87 0.88
CA LEU A 286 32.05 -38.86 1.01
C LEU A 286 31.63 -38.32 -0.36
N LEU A 287 32.60 -37.95 -1.21
CA LEU A 287 32.36 -37.49 -2.58
C LEU A 287 31.56 -38.54 -3.36
N LYS A 288 31.99 -39.81 -3.33
CA LYS A 288 31.27 -40.91 -3.97
C LYS A 288 29.80 -40.96 -3.55
N LYS A 289 29.52 -40.89 -2.24
CA LYS A 289 28.15 -40.92 -1.72
C LYS A 289 27.34 -39.72 -2.21
N GLN A 290 27.92 -38.52 -2.18
CA GLN A 290 27.29 -37.30 -2.68
C GLN A 290 26.97 -37.40 -4.17
N VAL A 291 27.91 -37.90 -4.97
CA VAL A 291 27.75 -38.10 -6.42
C VAL A 291 26.65 -39.09 -6.71
N ASN A 292 26.66 -40.27 -6.10
CA ASN A 292 25.62 -41.29 -6.31
C ASN A 292 24.22 -40.78 -5.95
N THR A 293 24.12 -39.81 -5.03
CA THR A 293 22.84 -39.22 -4.61
C THR A 293 22.38 -38.08 -5.53
N LYS A 294 23.27 -37.13 -5.83
CA LYS A 294 22.93 -35.88 -6.56
C LYS A 294 23.12 -35.98 -8.07
N PHE A 295 24.01 -36.87 -8.50
CA PHE A 295 24.46 -37.07 -9.88
C PHE A 295 24.51 -38.56 -10.21
N PRO A 296 23.38 -39.28 -10.17
CA PRO A 296 23.35 -40.75 -10.31
C PRO A 296 23.91 -41.26 -11.65
N ASN A 297 23.98 -40.39 -12.66
CA ASN A 297 24.53 -40.70 -13.99
C ASN A 297 26.07 -40.62 -14.05
N VAL A 298 26.71 -40.06 -13.02
CA VAL A 298 28.17 -39.95 -12.95
C VAL A 298 28.74 -41.23 -12.35
N SER A 299 29.54 -41.95 -13.14
CA SER A 299 30.18 -43.18 -12.67
C SER A 299 31.22 -42.89 -11.58
N THR A 300 31.13 -43.65 -10.49
CA THR A 300 32.08 -43.61 -9.37
C THR A 300 32.93 -44.88 -9.28
N THR A 301 32.89 -45.76 -10.29
CA THR A 301 33.56 -47.08 -10.27
C THR A 301 35.08 -46.98 -10.15
N ASN A 302 35.71 -46.05 -10.87
CA ASN A 302 37.16 -45.87 -10.79
C ASN A 302 37.60 -45.31 -9.44
N LEU A 303 36.84 -44.34 -8.90
CA LEU A 303 37.05 -43.81 -7.56
C LEU A 303 36.89 -44.91 -6.50
N GLU A 304 35.89 -45.77 -6.62
CA GLU A 304 35.72 -46.92 -5.72
C GLU A 304 36.91 -47.89 -5.79
N THR A 305 37.42 -48.14 -6.99
CA THR A 305 38.62 -48.97 -7.18
C THR A 305 39.84 -48.34 -6.50
N ALA A 306 40.05 -47.03 -6.67
CA ALA A 306 41.14 -46.30 -6.01
C ALA A 306 40.98 -46.29 -4.47
N ILE A 307 39.77 -46.11 -3.96
CA ILE A 307 39.44 -46.21 -2.53
C ILE A 307 39.80 -47.59 -1.99
N ASN A 308 39.45 -48.67 -2.70
CA ASN A 308 39.70 -50.04 -2.23
C ASN A 308 41.19 -50.40 -2.27
N LYS A 309 41.94 -49.92 -3.27
CA LYS A 309 43.41 -50.02 -3.28
C LYS A 309 44.04 -49.29 -2.09
N ALA A 310 43.63 -48.05 -1.84
CA ALA A 310 44.12 -47.27 -0.71
C ALA A 310 43.81 -47.92 0.65
N LYS A 311 42.60 -48.47 0.83
CA LYS A 311 42.23 -49.25 2.03
C LYS A 311 43.15 -50.46 2.23
N THR A 312 43.52 -51.14 1.15
CA THR A 312 44.45 -52.27 1.19
C THR A 312 45.82 -51.82 1.68
N GLU A 313 46.33 -50.68 1.20
CA GLU A 313 47.64 -50.15 1.59
C GLU A 313 47.66 -49.60 3.03
N ILE A 314 46.56 -48.99 3.48
CA ILE A 314 46.39 -48.57 4.88
C ILE A 314 46.58 -49.77 5.82
N ASN A 315 45.94 -50.89 5.48
CA ASN A 315 45.97 -52.13 6.28
C ASN A 315 47.25 -52.97 6.07
N ASN A 316 48.08 -52.64 5.09
CA ASN A 316 49.34 -53.34 4.84
C ASN A 316 50.39 -52.92 5.88
N VAL A 317 50.77 -53.84 6.78
CA VAL A 317 51.76 -53.59 7.84
C VAL A 317 53.15 -53.25 7.25
N ASN A 318 53.42 -53.70 6.02
CA ASN A 318 54.69 -53.48 5.32
C ASN A 318 54.57 -52.46 4.18
N ALA A 319 53.55 -51.59 4.19
CA ALA A 319 53.38 -50.54 3.19
C ALA A 319 54.61 -49.64 3.12
N THR A 320 55.11 -49.38 1.91
CA THR A 320 56.20 -48.43 1.69
C THR A 320 55.66 -47.02 1.52
N GLU A 321 56.47 -46.00 1.81
CA GLU A 321 56.09 -44.60 1.55
C GLU A 321 55.68 -44.36 0.08
N GLU A 322 56.37 -45.01 -0.86
CA GLU A 322 56.09 -44.95 -2.30
C GLU A 322 54.72 -45.57 -2.65
N SER A 323 54.36 -46.70 -2.04
CA SER A 323 53.05 -47.33 -2.23
C SER A 323 51.91 -46.45 -1.72
N ILE A 324 52.10 -45.80 -0.57
CA ILE A 324 51.14 -44.85 0.01
C ILE A 324 51.01 -43.61 -0.87
N ALA A 325 52.12 -43.07 -1.37
CA ALA A 325 52.13 -41.91 -2.28
C ALA A 325 51.40 -42.22 -3.60
N THR A 326 51.59 -43.43 -4.15
CA THR A 326 50.89 -43.89 -5.35
C THR A 326 49.38 -43.97 -5.11
N ALA A 327 48.95 -44.57 -4.00
CA ALA A 327 47.53 -44.63 -3.63
C ALA A 327 46.89 -43.24 -3.46
N LYS A 328 47.64 -42.27 -2.90
CA LYS A 328 47.18 -40.87 -2.81
C LYS A 328 46.99 -40.25 -4.19
N SER A 329 47.97 -40.43 -5.08
CA SER A 329 47.94 -39.89 -6.44
C SER A 329 46.74 -40.42 -7.23
N ASP A 330 46.49 -41.74 -7.15
CA ASP A 330 45.36 -42.40 -7.79
C ASP A 330 44.03 -41.81 -7.31
N ILE A 331 43.82 -41.65 -6.00
CA ILE A 331 42.58 -41.05 -5.48
C ILE A 331 42.44 -39.59 -5.94
N HIS A 332 43.49 -38.78 -5.85
CA HIS A 332 43.42 -37.38 -6.28
C HIS A 332 43.06 -37.23 -7.76
N LYS A 333 43.61 -38.10 -8.61
CA LYS A 333 43.28 -38.14 -10.04
C LYS A 333 41.79 -38.43 -10.28
N GLU A 334 41.24 -39.42 -9.58
CA GLU A 334 39.83 -39.79 -9.71
C GLU A 334 38.88 -38.72 -9.12
N ILE A 335 39.22 -38.12 -7.98
CA ILE A 335 38.48 -36.97 -7.42
C ILE A 335 38.42 -35.82 -8.43
N SER A 336 39.57 -35.47 -9.02
CA SER A 336 39.67 -34.37 -9.97
C SER A 336 38.85 -34.67 -11.23
N SER A 337 38.91 -35.90 -11.73
CA SER A 337 38.12 -36.35 -12.89
C SER A 337 36.62 -36.26 -12.60
N ILE A 338 36.17 -36.70 -11.42
CA ILE A 338 34.76 -36.60 -11.01
C ILE A 338 34.29 -35.16 -10.88
N LYS A 339 35.09 -34.26 -10.28
CA LYS A 339 34.72 -32.84 -10.15
C LYS A 339 34.48 -32.17 -11.50
N VAL A 340 35.30 -32.50 -12.50
CA VAL A 340 35.10 -32.03 -13.89
C VAL A 340 33.78 -32.52 -14.47
N VAL A 341 33.44 -33.81 -14.29
CA VAL A 341 32.18 -34.37 -14.77
C VAL A 341 30.97 -33.74 -14.07
N ILE A 342 31.06 -33.52 -12.75
CA ILE A 342 30.01 -32.82 -11.98
C ILE A 342 29.79 -31.42 -12.53
N ALA A 343 30.85 -30.63 -12.72
CA ALA A 343 30.73 -29.26 -13.24
C ALA A 343 30.08 -29.22 -14.63
N LYS A 344 30.40 -30.20 -15.49
CA LYS A 344 29.76 -30.37 -16.81
C LYS A 344 28.26 -30.69 -16.69
N GLU A 345 27.89 -31.57 -15.77
CA GLU A 345 26.49 -31.96 -15.52
C GLU A 345 25.67 -30.80 -14.95
N GLU A 346 26.23 -30.04 -14.00
CA GLU A 346 25.62 -28.82 -13.47
C GLU A 346 25.39 -27.77 -14.56
N LEU A 347 26.37 -27.60 -15.46
CA LEU A 347 26.21 -26.73 -16.63
C LEU A 347 25.08 -27.22 -17.54
N GLY A 348 24.98 -28.52 -17.79
CA GLY A 348 23.90 -29.12 -18.58
C GLY A 348 22.51 -28.81 -18.02
N LYS A 349 22.30 -29.03 -16.72
CA LYS A 349 21.04 -28.70 -16.04
C LYS A 349 20.72 -27.21 -16.11
N ALA A 350 21.73 -26.35 -15.98
CA ALA A 350 21.55 -24.90 -16.08
C ALA A 350 21.16 -24.47 -17.51
N ILE A 351 21.77 -25.09 -18.54
CA ILE A 351 21.38 -24.89 -19.94
C ILE A 351 19.92 -25.26 -20.14
N GLU A 352 19.48 -26.45 -19.69
CA GLU A 352 18.07 -26.88 -19.81
C GLU A 352 17.10 -25.88 -19.15
N HIS A 353 17.44 -25.41 -17.95
CA HIS A 353 16.64 -24.39 -17.27
C HIS A 353 16.56 -23.09 -18.07
N VAL A 354 17.70 -22.59 -18.56
CA VAL A 354 17.78 -21.34 -19.33
C VAL A 354 17.06 -21.48 -20.67
N GLU A 355 17.06 -22.64 -21.31
CA GLU A 355 16.29 -22.92 -22.52
C GLU A 355 14.77 -22.93 -22.27
N ALA A 356 14.34 -23.45 -21.13
CA ALA A 356 12.95 -23.38 -20.71
C ALA A 356 12.51 -21.92 -20.48
N GLU A 357 13.36 -21.09 -19.85
CA GLU A 357 13.08 -19.65 -19.69
C GLU A 357 13.12 -18.89 -21.02
N TYR A 358 14.10 -19.17 -21.88
CA TYR A 358 14.21 -18.64 -23.24
C TYR A 358 12.94 -18.88 -24.06
N SER A 359 12.33 -20.07 -23.90
CA SER A 359 11.10 -20.44 -24.61
C SER A 359 9.87 -19.66 -24.15
N LYS A 360 9.91 -19.04 -22.95
CA LYS A 360 8.83 -18.20 -22.42
C LYS A 360 8.90 -16.76 -22.93
N ILE A 361 10.05 -16.32 -23.46
CA ILE A 361 10.22 -14.98 -24.01
C ILE A 361 9.32 -14.85 -25.24
N LYS A 362 8.45 -13.83 -25.22
CA LYS A 362 7.45 -13.56 -26.26
C LYS A 362 8.08 -13.46 -27.65
N GLU A 363 7.36 -13.98 -28.65
CA GLU A 363 7.74 -13.89 -30.07
C GLU A 363 7.16 -12.64 -30.72
N ASP A 364 7.58 -11.48 -30.21
CA ASP A 364 7.18 -10.18 -30.72
C ASP A 364 8.41 -9.35 -31.10
N LYS A 365 8.23 -8.39 -32.01
CA LYS A 365 9.29 -7.54 -32.56
C LYS A 365 10.11 -6.84 -31.48
N PHE A 366 9.52 -6.55 -30.32
CA PHE A 366 10.23 -5.90 -29.21
C PHE A 366 11.22 -6.81 -28.47
N TYR A 367 11.01 -8.12 -28.51
CA TYR A 367 11.81 -9.09 -27.74
C TYR A 367 12.77 -9.90 -28.60
N LYS A 368 12.72 -9.74 -29.92
CA LYS A 368 13.53 -10.52 -30.87
C LYS A 368 15.03 -10.43 -30.60
N SER A 369 15.58 -9.23 -30.50
CA SER A 369 17.02 -9.04 -30.25
C SER A 369 17.46 -9.53 -28.88
N LEU A 370 16.58 -9.44 -27.88
CA LEU A 370 16.79 -10.00 -26.55
C LEU A 370 16.87 -11.54 -26.61
N LYS A 371 15.90 -12.16 -27.29
CA LYS A 371 15.84 -13.60 -27.52
C LYS A 371 17.08 -14.08 -28.28
N ASP A 372 17.45 -13.41 -29.38
CA ASP A 372 18.65 -13.75 -30.18
C ASP A 372 19.94 -13.64 -29.37
N THR A 373 20.05 -12.64 -28.49
CA THR A 373 21.24 -12.45 -27.63
C THR A 373 21.36 -13.61 -26.63
N LEU A 374 20.27 -13.97 -25.95
CA LEU A 374 20.29 -15.11 -25.03
C LEU A 374 20.56 -16.42 -25.77
N LYS A 375 19.99 -16.62 -26.96
CA LYS A 375 20.24 -17.81 -27.80
C LYS A 375 21.71 -17.97 -28.15
N LYS A 376 22.38 -16.89 -28.56
CA LYS A 376 23.83 -16.91 -28.85
C LYS A 376 24.64 -17.36 -27.65
N VAL A 377 24.31 -16.88 -26.45
CA VAL A 377 24.98 -17.32 -25.22
C VAL A 377 24.69 -18.79 -24.95
N ILE A 378 23.43 -19.24 -25.04
CA ILE A 378 23.07 -20.65 -24.89
C ILE A 378 23.89 -21.53 -25.84
N ASP A 379 24.00 -21.16 -27.11
CA ASP A 379 24.72 -21.93 -28.13
C ASP A 379 26.24 -21.97 -27.87
N GLU A 380 26.83 -20.83 -27.49
CA GLU A 380 28.24 -20.77 -27.09
C GLU A 380 28.52 -21.70 -25.90
N ILE A 381 27.67 -21.65 -24.87
CA ILE A 381 27.81 -22.42 -23.65
C ILE A 381 27.55 -23.92 -23.89
N LYS A 382 26.60 -24.28 -24.78
CA LYS A 382 26.42 -25.66 -25.28
C LYS A 382 27.67 -26.15 -26.00
N GLY A 383 28.33 -25.30 -26.79
CA GLY A 383 29.61 -25.59 -27.42
C GLY A 383 30.69 -25.94 -26.40
N ILE A 384 30.77 -25.20 -25.28
CA ILE A 384 31.70 -25.51 -24.16
C ILE A 384 31.31 -26.82 -23.46
N GLN A 385 30.03 -27.02 -23.15
CA GLN A 385 29.53 -28.23 -22.51
C GLN A 385 29.86 -29.49 -23.32
N GLY A 386 29.77 -29.42 -24.65
CA GLY A 386 30.05 -30.53 -25.57
C GLY A 386 31.53 -30.96 -25.62
N GLN A 387 32.46 -30.12 -25.16
CA GLN A 387 33.90 -30.44 -25.21
C GLN A 387 34.28 -31.47 -24.14
N ALA A 388 35.27 -32.32 -24.43
CA ALA A 388 35.70 -33.40 -23.55
C ALA A 388 36.94 -33.04 -22.71
N ASN A 389 37.68 -32.00 -23.10
CA ASN A 389 38.99 -31.61 -22.56
C ASN A 389 38.97 -30.31 -21.75
N LYS A 390 37.81 -29.97 -21.17
CA LYS A 390 37.63 -28.76 -20.35
C LYS A 390 37.90 -29.02 -18.89
N THR A 391 38.46 -28.02 -18.23
CA THR A 391 38.74 -28.05 -16.79
C THR A 391 37.47 -27.76 -15.99
N GLU A 392 37.51 -28.03 -14.68
CA GLU A 392 36.41 -27.67 -13.77
C GLU A 392 36.12 -26.16 -13.80
N ASP A 393 37.16 -25.33 -13.82
CA ASP A 393 37.07 -23.87 -13.83
C ASP A 393 36.44 -23.35 -15.12
N ASP A 394 36.73 -23.97 -16.27
CA ASP A 394 36.11 -23.62 -17.55
C ASP A 394 34.57 -23.79 -17.50
N TYR A 395 34.08 -24.92 -16.97
CA TYR A 395 32.65 -25.17 -16.85
C TYR A 395 31.97 -24.25 -15.84
N LYS A 396 32.64 -23.94 -14.72
CA LYS A 396 32.13 -22.99 -13.72
C LYS A 396 32.02 -21.57 -14.29
N LYS A 397 33.03 -21.10 -15.01
CA LYS A 397 32.97 -19.80 -15.72
C LYS A 397 31.84 -19.76 -16.75
N ALA A 398 31.65 -20.84 -17.50
CA ALA A 398 30.55 -20.97 -18.44
C ALA A 398 29.18 -20.93 -17.73
N LEU A 399 29.05 -21.61 -16.60
CA LEU A 399 27.85 -21.59 -15.76
C LEU A 399 27.53 -20.18 -15.26
N ASP A 400 28.52 -19.47 -14.73
CA ASP A 400 28.35 -18.10 -14.23
C ASP A 400 27.94 -17.15 -15.35
N LYS A 401 28.62 -17.23 -16.51
CA LYS A 401 28.25 -16.43 -17.71
C LYS A 401 26.81 -16.70 -18.15
N LEU A 402 26.36 -17.95 -18.14
CA LEU A 402 24.99 -18.33 -18.50
C LEU A 402 23.97 -17.73 -17.51
N LYS A 403 24.21 -17.89 -16.21
CA LYS A 403 23.34 -17.34 -15.14
C LYS A 403 23.25 -15.82 -15.22
N SER A 404 24.38 -15.12 -15.33
CA SER A 404 24.40 -13.66 -15.46
C SER A 404 23.68 -13.18 -16.72
N SER A 405 23.81 -13.91 -17.83
CA SER A 405 23.11 -13.57 -19.08
C SER A 405 21.59 -13.75 -18.97
N LEU A 406 21.13 -14.79 -18.26
CA LEU A 406 19.70 -14.98 -17.99
C LEU A 406 19.13 -13.86 -17.10
N GLU A 407 19.81 -13.49 -16.01
CA GLU A 407 19.35 -12.42 -15.11
C GLU A 407 19.32 -11.05 -15.81
N LEU A 408 20.34 -10.76 -16.62
CA LEU A 408 20.34 -9.56 -17.46
C LEU A 408 19.17 -9.59 -18.46
N THR A 409 18.89 -10.76 -19.04
CA THR A 409 17.76 -10.94 -19.98
C THR A 409 16.43 -10.64 -19.31
N LYS A 410 16.17 -11.21 -18.12
CA LYS A 410 14.95 -10.94 -17.33
C LYS A 410 14.77 -9.47 -16.99
N THR A 411 15.87 -8.81 -16.60
CA THR A 411 15.86 -7.38 -16.27
C THR A 411 15.50 -6.53 -17.49
N LYS A 412 16.09 -6.82 -18.65
CA LYS A 412 15.80 -6.08 -19.89
C LYS A 412 14.41 -6.41 -20.45
N GLU A 413 13.95 -7.65 -20.34
CA GLU A 413 12.59 -8.06 -20.72
C GLU A 413 11.53 -7.25 -19.97
N LYS A 414 11.70 -7.11 -18.64
CA LYS A 414 10.80 -6.32 -17.81
C LYS A 414 10.77 -4.85 -18.27
N LYS A 415 11.93 -4.22 -18.47
CA LYS A 415 12.00 -2.83 -18.95
C LYS A 415 11.26 -2.65 -20.29
N ILE A 416 11.49 -3.56 -21.24
CA ILE A 416 10.80 -3.54 -22.54
C ILE A 416 9.29 -3.65 -22.34
N SER A 417 8.84 -4.58 -21.50
CA SER A 417 7.41 -4.75 -21.18
C SER A 417 6.80 -3.48 -20.58
N ASP A 418 7.48 -2.86 -19.62
CA ASP A 418 7.00 -1.65 -18.96
C ASP A 418 6.85 -0.49 -19.96
N PHE A 419 7.83 -0.29 -20.86
CA PHE A 419 7.74 0.73 -21.90
C PHE A 419 6.62 0.45 -22.91
N VAL A 420 6.53 -0.77 -23.43
CA VAL A 420 5.48 -1.16 -24.40
C VAL A 420 4.09 -0.98 -23.79
N GLN A 421 3.90 -1.35 -22.52
CA GLN A 421 2.64 -1.16 -21.82
C GLN A 421 2.29 0.33 -21.64
N SER A 422 3.28 1.17 -21.28
CA SER A 422 3.09 2.62 -21.15
C SER A 422 2.67 3.26 -22.48
N ILE A 423 3.37 2.94 -23.56
CA ILE A 423 3.07 3.43 -24.91
C ILE A 423 1.66 3.00 -25.33
N THR A 424 1.33 1.71 -25.15
CA THR A 424 0.01 1.17 -25.51
C THR A 424 -1.09 1.90 -24.76
N LYS A 425 -0.89 2.14 -23.46
CA LYS A 425 -1.85 2.90 -22.64
C LYS A 425 -2.05 4.32 -23.18
N SER A 426 -0.98 5.07 -23.46
CA SER A 426 -1.10 6.43 -24.00
C SER A 426 -1.76 6.46 -25.38
N ILE A 427 -1.48 5.47 -26.23
CA ILE A 427 -2.16 5.29 -27.52
C ILE A 427 -3.67 5.08 -27.31
N ASP A 428 -4.06 4.15 -26.43
CA ASP A 428 -5.46 3.86 -26.13
C ASP A 428 -6.20 5.08 -25.55
N GLU A 429 -5.55 5.85 -24.67
CA GLU A 429 -6.09 7.08 -24.09
C GLU A 429 -6.31 8.16 -25.15
N CYS A 430 -5.34 8.36 -26.07
CA CYS A 430 -5.50 9.26 -27.21
C CYS A 430 -6.68 8.85 -28.10
N GLU A 431 -6.77 7.57 -28.47
CA GLU A 431 -7.85 7.05 -29.32
C GLU A 431 -9.23 7.26 -28.69
N LYS A 432 -9.33 6.97 -27.39
CA LYS A 432 -10.57 7.17 -26.64
C LYS A 432 -11.00 8.63 -26.66
N ILE A 433 -10.11 9.56 -26.32
CA ILE A 433 -10.41 11.00 -26.31
C ILE A 433 -10.84 11.45 -27.70
N LEU A 434 -10.08 11.10 -28.75
CA LEU A 434 -10.40 11.51 -30.12
C LEU A 434 -11.76 10.96 -30.57
N LYS A 435 -12.06 9.68 -30.30
CA LYS A 435 -13.34 9.05 -30.67
C LYS A 435 -14.55 9.67 -29.95
N GLU A 436 -14.40 10.04 -28.67
CA GLU A 436 -15.44 10.72 -27.90
C GLU A 436 -15.77 12.13 -28.43
N LYS A 437 -14.82 12.78 -29.11
CA LYS A 437 -14.94 14.17 -29.60
C LYS A 437 -15.25 14.26 -31.11
N GLU A 438 -14.87 13.26 -31.89
CA GLU A 438 -15.02 13.25 -33.36
C GLU A 438 -16.46 13.46 -33.84
N ASN A 439 -17.45 13.02 -33.07
CA ASN A 439 -18.88 13.14 -33.42
C ASN A 439 -19.57 14.39 -32.85
N LYS A 440 -18.82 15.36 -32.33
CA LYS A 440 -19.36 16.61 -31.80
C LYS A 440 -18.90 17.75 -32.70
N LYS A 441 -19.78 18.36 -33.51
CA LYS A 441 -19.38 19.35 -34.53
C LYS A 441 -18.44 20.44 -34.01
N PHE A 442 -18.72 20.97 -32.82
CA PHE A 442 -17.88 22.01 -32.21
C PHE A 442 -16.41 21.57 -32.04
N PHE A 443 -16.18 20.30 -31.75
CA PHE A 443 -14.86 19.71 -31.58
C PHE A 443 -14.34 19.04 -32.85
N GLU A 444 -15.17 18.82 -33.87
CA GLU A 444 -14.91 17.94 -35.00
C GLU A 444 -13.67 18.35 -35.80
N ASN A 445 -13.50 19.65 -36.08
CA ASN A 445 -12.35 20.13 -36.84
C ASN A 445 -11.04 19.93 -36.08
N LYS A 446 -10.99 20.30 -34.80
CA LYS A 446 -9.80 20.12 -33.96
C LYS A 446 -9.54 18.62 -33.70
N ALA A 447 -10.58 17.82 -33.53
CA ALA A 447 -10.48 16.38 -33.41
C ALA A 447 -9.88 15.74 -34.66
N LYS A 448 -10.29 16.15 -35.87
CA LYS A 448 -9.70 15.69 -37.14
C LYS A 448 -8.22 16.07 -37.25
N GLU A 449 -7.87 17.31 -36.91
CA GLU A 449 -6.48 17.79 -36.91
C GLU A 449 -5.60 16.93 -35.98
N LEU A 450 -6.01 16.79 -34.71
CA LEU A 450 -5.28 16.02 -33.71
C LEU A 450 -5.23 14.52 -34.05
N LYS A 451 -6.32 13.97 -34.62
CA LYS A 451 -6.37 12.59 -35.10
C LYS A 451 -5.37 12.34 -36.23
N ASN A 452 -5.17 13.30 -37.12
CA ASN A 452 -4.14 13.18 -38.17
C ASN A 452 -2.73 13.19 -37.58
N GLN A 453 -2.44 14.09 -36.63
CA GLN A 453 -1.15 14.12 -35.93
C GLN A 453 -0.88 12.81 -35.18
N PHE A 454 -1.87 12.32 -34.45
CA PHE A 454 -1.82 11.05 -33.74
C PHE A 454 -1.64 9.86 -34.69
N SER A 455 -2.43 9.79 -35.77
CA SER A 455 -2.33 8.69 -36.74
C SER A 455 -0.97 8.65 -37.42
N SER A 456 -0.38 9.82 -37.72
CA SER A 456 0.98 9.90 -38.27
C SER A 456 2.02 9.33 -37.30
N LYS A 457 1.94 9.69 -36.01
CA LYS A 457 2.87 9.20 -34.97
C LYS A 457 2.69 7.72 -34.66
N LYS A 458 1.44 7.26 -34.60
CA LYS A 458 1.10 5.84 -34.46
C LYS A 458 1.65 5.02 -35.62
N THR A 459 1.49 5.50 -36.86
CA THR A 459 2.04 4.83 -38.05
C THR A 459 3.57 4.77 -38.02
N GLU A 460 4.23 5.88 -37.64
CA GLU A 460 5.70 5.91 -37.45
C GLU A 460 6.15 4.82 -36.48
N TYR A 461 5.53 4.74 -35.29
CA TYR A 461 5.82 3.73 -34.28
C TYR A 461 5.52 2.30 -34.74
N GLU A 462 4.40 2.06 -35.41
CA GLU A 462 4.02 0.74 -35.90
C GLU A 462 4.96 0.24 -37.00
N SER A 463 5.42 1.15 -37.87
CA SER A 463 6.36 0.88 -38.96
C SER A 463 7.80 0.69 -38.51
N GLU A 464 8.15 1.12 -37.30
CA GLU A 464 9.50 1.02 -36.76
C GLU A 464 9.92 -0.45 -36.60
N ASN A 465 11.12 -0.76 -37.10
CA ASN A 465 11.64 -2.12 -37.16
C ASN A 465 12.41 -2.50 -35.89
N PHE A 466 11.71 -2.47 -34.76
CA PHE A 466 12.24 -2.79 -33.43
C PHE A 466 13.01 -4.12 -33.38
N GLY A 467 12.58 -5.12 -34.15
CA GLY A 467 13.20 -6.45 -34.16
C GLY A 467 14.63 -6.51 -34.71
N THR A 468 15.14 -5.43 -35.29
CA THR A 468 16.52 -5.33 -35.81
C THR A 468 17.46 -4.53 -34.92
N LEU A 469 16.93 -3.84 -33.91
CA LEU A 469 17.73 -3.02 -33.00
C LEU A 469 18.46 -3.90 -31.99
N THR A 470 19.65 -3.46 -31.56
CA THR A 470 20.29 -4.03 -30.37
C THR A 470 19.39 -3.80 -29.16
N VAL A 471 19.51 -4.62 -28.12
CA VAL A 471 18.61 -4.53 -26.95
C VAL A 471 18.65 -3.13 -26.31
N ASP A 472 19.83 -2.51 -26.22
CA ASP A 472 19.96 -1.18 -25.62
C ASP A 472 19.41 -0.07 -26.55
N ALA A 473 19.65 -0.16 -27.86
CA ALA A 473 19.05 0.77 -28.82
C ALA A 473 17.52 0.66 -28.85
N LEU A 474 16.99 -0.56 -28.72
CA LEU A 474 15.55 -0.81 -28.61
C LEU A 474 14.96 -0.16 -27.35
N ILE A 475 15.59 -0.35 -26.20
CA ILE A 475 15.13 0.26 -24.94
C ILE A 475 15.09 1.79 -25.06
N ASN A 476 16.16 2.41 -25.56
CA ASN A 476 16.21 3.86 -25.74
C ASN A 476 15.12 4.35 -26.72
N LYS A 477 14.92 3.62 -27.82
CA LYS A 477 13.90 3.97 -28.82
C LYS A 477 12.47 3.83 -28.26
N LEU A 478 12.24 2.84 -27.41
CA LEU A 478 10.97 2.67 -26.69
C LEU A 478 10.76 3.79 -25.66
N GLU A 479 11.80 4.19 -24.94
CA GLU A 479 11.75 5.32 -24.02
C GLU A 479 11.40 6.63 -24.73
N GLU A 480 12.08 6.94 -25.85
CA GLU A 480 11.74 8.09 -26.70
C GLU A 480 10.29 8.02 -27.23
N SER A 481 9.83 6.83 -27.61
CA SER A 481 8.46 6.64 -28.10
C SER A 481 7.44 6.85 -27.00
N LYS A 482 7.73 6.38 -25.78
CA LYS A 482 6.91 6.59 -24.58
C LYS A 482 6.74 8.09 -24.34
N GLU A 483 7.83 8.84 -24.26
CA GLU A 483 7.78 10.30 -24.03
C GLU A 483 6.94 10.99 -25.11
N LYS A 484 7.16 10.65 -26.39
CA LYS A 484 6.38 11.21 -27.51
C LYS A 484 4.88 10.96 -27.40
N PHE A 485 4.45 9.76 -27.01
CA PHE A 485 3.03 9.44 -26.87
C PHE A 485 2.40 10.02 -25.60
N GLU A 486 3.16 10.11 -24.50
CA GLU A 486 2.73 10.80 -23.28
C GLU A 486 2.53 12.30 -23.54
N ASP A 487 3.49 12.96 -24.20
CA ASP A 487 3.40 14.36 -24.57
C ASP A 487 2.23 14.62 -25.53
N LEU A 488 2.04 13.74 -26.51
CA LEU A 488 0.92 13.85 -27.45
C LEU A 488 -0.43 13.69 -26.75
N HIS A 489 -0.54 12.76 -25.80
CA HIS A 489 -1.74 12.58 -24.99
C HIS A 489 -2.05 13.85 -24.19
N LEU A 490 -1.06 14.41 -23.47
CA LEU A 490 -1.22 15.64 -22.70
C LEU A 490 -1.59 16.84 -23.56
N MET A 491 -0.98 16.96 -24.75
CA MET A 491 -1.30 18.00 -25.72
C MET A 491 -2.75 17.89 -26.22
N ILE A 492 -3.20 16.68 -26.58
CA ILE A 492 -4.58 16.43 -27.01
C ILE A 492 -5.57 16.80 -25.89
N GLU A 493 -5.30 16.39 -24.65
CA GLU A 493 -6.15 16.75 -23.50
C GLU A 493 -6.23 18.25 -23.28
N ALA A 494 -5.08 18.94 -23.31
CA ALA A 494 -4.99 20.38 -23.11
C ALA A 494 -5.76 21.15 -24.19
N GLU A 495 -5.61 20.77 -25.46
CA GLU A 495 -6.30 21.39 -26.59
C GLU A 495 -7.81 21.24 -26.50
N PHE A 496 -8.31 20.03 -26.16
CA PHE A 496 -9.75 19.84 -25.96
C PHE A 496 -10.29 20.54 -24.72
N LYS A 497 -9.48 20.64 -23.66
CA LYS A 497 -9.84 21.39 -22.46
C LYS A 497 -9.98 22.87 -22.79
N GLN A 498 -8.99 23.47 -23.45
CA GLN A 498 -9.04 24.87 -23.86
C GLN A 498 -10.25 25.15 -24.76
N LEU A 499 -10.50 24.29 -25.75
CA LEU A 499 -11.64 24.45 -26.65
C LEU A 499 -12.98 24.35 -25.89
N LYS A 500 -13.06 23.51 -24.87
CA LYS A 500 -14.24 23.44 -23.99
C LYS A 500 -14.37 24.69 -23.12
N ASP A 501 -13.29 25.15 -22.51
CA ASP A 501 -13.30 26.34 -21.65
C ASP A 501 -13.74 27.58 -22.46
N ASP A 502 -13.25 27.72 -23.70
CA ASP A 502 -13.73 28.72 -24.66
C ASP A 502 -15.25 28.58 -24.88
N TYR A 503 -15.74 27.38 -25.21
CA TYR A 503 -17.17 27.14 -25.45
C TYR A 503 -18.05 27.50 -24.26
N ASP A 504 -17.62 27.14 -23.05
CA ASP A 504 -18.36 27.42 -21.83
C ASP A 504 -18.43 28.95 -21.57
N GLU A 505 -17.37 29.71 -21.86
CA GLU A 505 -17.39 31.19 -21.84
C GLU A 505 -18.41 31.75 -22.84
N TYR A 506 -18.48 31.20 -24.06
CA TYR A 506 -19.48 31.62 -25.06
C TYR A 506 -20.92 31.30 -24.65
N LEU A 507 -21.15 30.15 -24.02
CA LEU A 507 -22.46 29.82 -23.49
C LEU A 507 -22.91 30.79 -22.39
N ASP A 508 -21.97 31.35 -21.61
CA ASP A 508 -22.29 32.35 -20.59
C ASP A 508 -22.63 33.72 -21.20
N GLU A 509 -22.02 34.11 -22.32
CA GLU A 509 -22.47 35.28 -23.09
C GLU A 509 -23.90 35.09 -23.64
N TRP A 510 -24.18 33.92 -24.22
CA TRP A 510 -25.53 33.57 -24.68
C TRP A 510 -26.58 33.76 -23.57
N LYS A 511 -26.34 33.19 -22.39
CA LYS A 511 -27.27 33.27 -21.25
C LYS A 511 -27.62 34.70 -20.90
N LYS A 512 -26.64 35.62 -20.94
CA LYS A 512 -26.86 37.05 -20.63
C LYS A 512 -27.83 37.71 -21.62
N THR A 513 -27.63 37.51 -22.92
CA THR A 513 -28.53 38.02 -23.96
C THR A 513 -29.92 37.41 -23.81
N PHE A 514 -30.00 36.10 -23.61
CA PHE A 514 -31.28 35.41 -23.46
C PHE A 514 -32.07 35.91 -22.24
N ASP A 515 -31.40 36.12 -21.11
CA ASP A 515 -32.01 36.73 -19.93
C ASP A 515 -32.47 38.17 -20.18
N ALA A 516 -31.73 38.94 -21.00
CA ALA A 516 -32.13 40.29 -21.39
C ALA A 516 -33.40 40.27 -22.27
N ILE A 517 -33.51 39.31 -23.20
CA ILE A 517 -34.72 39.10 -23.99
C ILE A 517 -35.91 38.78 -23.08
N LYS A 518 -35.77 37.79 -22.18
CA LYS A 518 -36.85 37.43 -21.24
C LYS A 518 -37.33 38.62 -20.41
N LYS A 519 -36.39 39.46 -19.94
CA LYS A 519 -36.74 40.69 -19.21
C LYS A 519 -37.51 41.67 -20.10
N PHE A 520 -37.11 41.82 -21.36
CA PHE A 520 -37.80 42.69 -22.32
C PHE A 520 -39.19 42.16 -22.68
N GLU A 521 -39.33 40.87 -23.03
CA GLU A 521 -40.59 40.18 -23.31
C GLU A 521 -41.61 40.40 -22.19
N LYS A 522 -41.17 40.25 -20.94
CA LYS A 522 -41.99 40.51 -19.75
C LYS A 522 -42.39 41.99 -19.63
N ARG A 523 -41.49 42.92 -19.94
CA ARG A 523 -41.77 44.36 -19.88
C ARG A 523 -42.84 44.79 -20.89
N ILE A 524 -42.87 44.17 -22.07
CA ILE A 524 -43.81 44.51 -23.15
C ILE A 524 -45.10 43.67 -23.14
N GLU A 525 -45.30 42.82 -22.13
CA GLU A 525 -46.36 41.80 -22.13
C GLU A 525 -47.77 42.36 -22.33
N ASN A 526 -48.02 43.58 -21.84
CA ASN A 526 -49.33 44.26 -21.84
C ASN A 526 -49.36 45.52 -22.72
N VAL A 527 -48.39 45.70 -23.62
CA VAL A 527 -48.28 46.89 -24.49
C VAL A 527 -49.05 46.65 -25.79
N ALA A 528 -49.78 47.68 -26.28
CA ALA A 528 -50.66 47.56 -27.44
C ALA A 528 -49.97 47.11 -28.74
N ASN A 529 -48.70 47.46 -28.94
CA ASN A 529 -47.91 47.09 -30.12
C ASN A 529 -46.89 45.97 -29.84
N LYS A 530 -47.11 45.17 -28.79
CA LYS A 530 -46.27 44.02 -28.42
C LYS A 530 -45.90 43.13 -29.61
N GLU A 531 -46.88 42.76 -30.46
CA GLU A 531 -46.62 41.87 -31.59
C GLU A 531 -45.60 42.45 -32.58
N GLU A 532 -45.63 43.76 -32.80
CA GLU A 532 -44.68 44.44 -33.68
C GLU A 532 -43.26 44.46 -33.08
N LEU A 533 -43.16 44.74 -31.77
CA LEU A 533 -41.88 44.74 -31.04
C LEU A 533 -41.28 43.34 -30.92
N MET A 534 -42.10 42.32 -30.66
CA MET A 534 -41.69 40.92 -30.65
C MET A 534 -41.16 40.50 -32.02
N LYS A 535 -41.84 40.90 -33.12
CA LYS A 535 -41.43 40.57 -34.49
C LYS A 535 -40.03 41.05 -34.86
N MET A 536 -39.54 42.13 -34.25
CA MET A 536 -38.22 42.71 -34.56
C MET A 536 -37.04 41.77 -34.27
N TYR A 537 -37.18 40.86 -33.29
CA TYR A 537 -36.13 39.89 -32.97
C TYR A 537 -36.61 38.45 -33.05
N ASN A 538 -37.91 38.14 -32.90
CA ASN A 538 -38.39 36.75 -32.88
C ASN A 538 -38.67 36.12 -34.26
N THR A 539 -38.61 36.91 -35.33
CA THR A 539 -38.82 36.41 -36.72
C THR A 539 -37.53 36.05 -37.43
N SER A 540 -36.35 36.33 -36.83
CA SER A 540 -35.07 35.97 -37.43
C SER A 540 -34.77 34.47 -37.24
N ASP A 541 -34.18 33.85 -38.25
CA ASP A 541 -33.68 32.49 -38.16
C ASP A 541 -32.62 32.37 -37.04
N GLU A 542 -31.84 33.43 -36.84
CA GLU A 542 -30.86 33.52 -35.76
C GLU A 542 -31.48 33.44 -34.36
N TYR A 543 -32.57 34.15 -34.09
CA TYR A 543 -33.27 34.03 -32.80
C TYR A 543 -33.84 32.64 -32.57
N ASN A 544 -34.41 32.02 -33.61
CA ASN A 544 -34.94 30.66 -33.51
C ASN A 544 -33.85 29.63 -33.15
N ASN A 545 -32.62 29.85 -33.59
CA ASN A 545 -31.45 29.05 -33.21
C ASN A 545 -30.88 29.44 -31.82
N PHE A 546 -31.35 30.53 -31.22
CA PHE A 546 -30.83 31.14 -29.99
C PHE A 546 -31.82 31.12 -28.80
N LYS A 547 -33.06 30.68 -29.04
CA LYS A 547 -34.20 30.84 -28.12
C LYS A 547 -34.18 30.00 -26.84
N ASP A 548 -33.29 29.00 -26.72
CA ASP A 548 -33.09 28.24 -25.48
C ASP A 548 -31.80 27.39 -25.50
N GLU A 549 -31.38 26.92 -24.32
CA GLU A 549 -30.13 26.17 -24.12
C GLU A 549 -30.15 24.82 -24.84
N ALA A 550 -31.30 24.15 -24.89
CA ALA A 550 -31.45 22.87 -25.56
C ALA A 550 -31.33 23.04 -27.08
N THR A 551 -31.87 24.13 -27.61
CA THR A 551 -31.75 24.52 -29.00
C THR A 551 -30.31 24.88 -29.30
N ILE A 552 -29.56 25.59 -28.46
CA ILE A 552 -28.15 25.88 -28.72
C ILE A 552 -27.23 24.68 -28.58
N LYS A 553 -27.44 23.86 -27.55
CA LYS A 553 -26.66 22.63 -27.34
C LYS A 553 -27.01 21.54 -28.37
N GLY A 554 -28.25 21.54 -28.88
CA GLY A 554 -28.74 20.65 -29.93
C GLY A 554 -28.54 21.19 -31.34
N TYR A 555 -28.41 22.51 -31.49
CA TYR A 555 -28.02 23.20 -32.71
C TYR A 555 -26.55 22.94 -32.88
N ASN A 556 -26.23 22.43 -34.05
CA ASN A 556 -24.96 21.80 -34.30
C ASN A 556 -23.96 22.89 -34.69
N ILE A 557 -23.59 23.71 -33.71
CA ILE A 557 -22.74 24.91 -33.86
C ILE A 557 -21.39 24.47 -34.41
N SER A 558 -21.07 25.01 -35.58
CA SER A 558 -19.90 24.59 -36.36
C SER A 558 -18.63 25.28 -35.88
N SER A 559 -18.78 26.45 -35.24
CA SER A 559 -17.67 27.22 -34.66
C SER A 559 -18.14 28.23 -33.62
N ARG A 560 -17.20 28.69 -32.80
CA ARG A 560 -17.34 29.86 -31.92
C ARG A 560 -17.86 31.09 -32.67
N ASP A 561 -17.35 31.33 -33.88
CA ASP A 561 -17.74 32.48 -34.70
C ASP A 561 -19.20 32.42 -35.14
N GLU A 562 -19.72 31.23 -35.43
CA GLU A 562 -21.13 31.04 -35.79
C GLU A 562 -22.04 31.46 -34.64
N LEU A 563 -21.75 30.99 -33.42
CA LEU A 563 -22.54 31.34 -32.24
C LEU A 563 -22.41 32.83 -31.91
N LEU A 564 -21.20 33.40 -31.93
CA LEU A 564 -20.97 34.81 -31.65
C LEU A 564 -21.69 35.72 -32.66
N ARG A 565 -21.73 35.33 -33.95
CA ARG A 565 -22.48 36.04 -34.99
C ARG A 565 -23.98 36.02 -34.68
N ILE A 566 -24.52 34.87 -34.28
CA ILE A 566 -25.93 34.73 -33.89
C ILE A 566 -26.21 35.62 -32.66
N THR A 567 -25.40 35.53 -31.60
CA THR A 567 -25.51 36.37 -30.39
C THR A 567 -25.56 37.85 -30.74
N LYS A 568 -24.57 38.35 -31.50
CA LYS A 568 -24.48 39.77 -31.86
C LYS A 568 -25.66 40.25 -32.69
N LYS A 569 -26.19 39.42 -33.59
CA LYS A 569 -27.37 39.77 -34.39
C LYS A 569 -28.60 39.87 -33.50
N VAL A 570 -28.83 38.88 -32.64
CA VAL A 570 -29.96 38.87 -31.70
C VAL A 570 -29.87 40.05 -30.72
N ASP A 571 -28.68 40.36 -30.21
CA ASP A 571 -28.43 41.55 -29.37
C ASP A 571 -28.77 42.85 -30.10
N ALA A 572 -28.37 42.99 -31.37
CA ALA A 572 -28.66 44.17 -32.17
C ALA A 572 -30.17 44.32 -32.46
N ASP A 573 -30.84 43.23 -32.78
CA ASP A 573 -32.29 43.20 -33.00
C ASP A 573 -33.05 43.53 -31.72
N LEU A 574 -32.63 42.97 -30.57
CA LEU A 574 -33.15 43.30 -29.25
C LEU A 574 -32.93 44.77 -28.90
N TYR A 575 -31.73 45.31 -29.15
CA TYR A 575 -31.40 46.71 -28.91
C TYR A 575 -32.33 47.65 -29.69
N ASN A 576 -32.57 47.35 -30.96
CA ASN A 576 -33.47 48.13 -31.81
C ASN A 576 -34.92 48.04 -31.34
N ALA A 577 -35.38 46.85 -30.93
CA ALA A 577 -36.72 46.65 -30.38
C ALA A 577 -36.91 47.43 -29.07
N GLN A 578 -35.92 47.36 -28.17
CA GLN A 578 -35.90 48.13 -26.92
C GLN A 578 -35.94 49.64 -27.19
N LYS A 579 -35.11 50.12 -28.12
CA LYS A 579 -35.04 51.54 -28.48
C LYS A 579 -36.36 52.06 -29.05
N LYS A 580 -37.00 51.28 -29.93
CA LYS A 580 -38.31 51.60 -30.48
C LYS A 580 -39.38 51.64 -29.38
N PHE A 581 -39.46 50.58 -28.58
CA PHE A 581 -40.38 50.50 -27.44
C PHE A 581 -40.22 51.70 -26.49
N THR A 582 -38.99 52.00 -26.04
CA THR A 582 -38.73 53.10 -25.10
C THR A 582 -39.16 54.44 -25.68
N LYS A 583 -38.94 54.69 -26.98
CA LYS A 583 -39.38 55.92 -27.65
C LYS A 583 -40.91 56.02 -27.71
N GLU A 584 -41.58 54.94 -28.10
CA GLU A 584 -43.05 54.88 -28.16
C GLU A 584 -43.67 55.03 -26.77
N GLU A 585 -43.05 54.43 -25.76
CA GLU A 585 -43.51 54.51 -24.37
C GLU A 585 -43.36 55.92 -23.79
N ILE A 586 -42.24 56.62 -24.05
CA ILE A 586 -42.11 58.04 -23.71
C ILE A 586 -43.24 58.85 -24.36
N ASN A 587 -43.50 58.66 -25.65
CA ASN A 587 -44.58 59.37 -26.33
C ASN A 587 -45.96 59.05 -25.75
N ARG A 588 -46.21 57.78 -25.40
CA ARG A 588 -47.44 57.34 -24.74
C ARG A 588 -47.61 58.03 -23.38
N LEU A 589 -46.56 58.06 -22.57
CA LEU A 589 -46.55 58.71 -21.25
C LEU A 589 -46.73 60.23 -21.37
N LEU A 590 -46.09 60.88 -22.35
CA LEU A 590 -46.30 62.31 -22.64
C LEU A 590 -47.74 62.60 -23.06
N ASN A 591 -48.38 61.74 -23.85
CA ASN A 591 -49.80 61.88 -24.14
C ASN A 591 -50.69 61.61 -22.91
N GLU A 592 -50.24 60.76 -21.99
CA GLU A 592 -50.92 60.49 -20.73
C GLU A 592 -50.91 61.71 -19.79
N PHE A 593 -49.80 62.46 -19.70
CA PHE A 593 -49.77 63.76 -19.02
C PHE A 593 -50.88 64.70 -19.50
N GLU A 594 -51.01 64.84 -20.83
CA GLU A 594 -52.03 65.71 -21.44
C GLU A 594 -53.44 65.19 -21.18
N THR A 595 -53.66 63.89 -21.27
CA THR A 595 -54.96 63.25 -21.04
C THR A 595 -55.42 63.46 -19.60
N ILE A 596 -54.54 63.21 -18.63
CA ILE A 596 -54.83 63.37 -17.20
C ILE A 596 -54.99 64.84 -16.84
N GLY A 597 -54.12 65.71 -17.34
CA GLY A 597 -54.22 67.16 -17.13
C GLY A 597 -55.56 67.72 -17.62
N LYS A 598 -55.99 67.33 -18.84
CA LYS A 598 -57.32 67.71 -19.37
C LYS A 598 -58.46 67.18 -18.52
N ALA A 599 -58.39 65.93 -18.05
CA ALA A 599 -59.43 65.35 -17.19
C ALA A 599 -59.60 66.11 -15.87
N HIS A 600 -58.53 66.71 -15.33
CA HIS A 600 -58.54 67.52 -14.10
C HIS A 600 -58.62 69.03 -14.37
N SER A 601 -58.84 69.46 -15.62
CA SER A 601 -58.76 70.87 -16.04
C SER A 601 -57.47 71.58 -15.61
N ASN A 602 -56.36 70.84 -15.50
CA ASN A 602 -55.06 71.32 -15.07
C ASN A 602 -54.07 71.30 -16.24
N GLU A 603 -53.60 72.48 -16.66
CA GLU A 603 -52.61 72.62 -17.74
C GLU A 603 -51.16 72.72 -17.24
N GLU A 604 -50.92 72.54 -15.93
CA GLU A 604 -49.57 72.70 -15.36
C GLU A 604 -48.58 71.67 -15.89
N TYR A 605 -49.04 70.53 -16.42
CA TYR A 605 -48.17 69.57 -17.10
C TYR A 605 -47.34 70.22 -18.23
N LYS A 606 -47.87 71.27 -18.89
CA LYS A 606 -47.17 72.01 -19.94
C LYS A 606 -45.91 72.74 -19.41
N GLN A 607 -45.84 73.01 -18.11
CA GLN A 607 -44.71 73.67 -17.46
C GLN A 607 -43.70 72.69 -16.84
N ILE A 608 -43.97 71.38 -16.87
CA ILE A 608 -43.04 70.38 -16.35
C ILE A 608 -41.78 70.38 -17.23
N GLU A 609 -40.64 70.49 -16.58
CA GLU A 609 -39.32 70.40 -17.19
C GLU A 609 -38.75 68.99 -16.97
N PHE A 610 -38.25 68.41 -18.06
CA PHE A 610 -37.64 67.09 -18.07
C PHE A 610 -36.13 67.23 -18.27
N ASN A 611 -35.37 66.48 -17.48
CA ASN A 611 -33.93 66.36 -17.67
C ASN A 611 -33.65 65.42 -18.84
N VAL A 612 -33.02 65.94 -19.90
CA VAL A 612 -32.54 65.13 -21.02
C VAL A 612 -31.03 65.03 -20.91
N GLN A 613 -30.51 63.82 -20.70
CA GLN A 613 -29.08 63.61 -20.48
C GLN A 613 -28.24 64.19 -21.63
N GLY A 614 -27.21 64.97 -21.28
CA GLY A 614 -26.33 65.64 -22.25
C GLY A 614 -26.94 66.86 -22.94
N ARG A 615 -28.12 67.32 -22.51
CA ARG A 615 -28.84 68.45 -23.11
C ARG A 615 -29.43 69.37 -22.03
N ASN A 616 -29.90 70.54 -22.45
CA ASN A 616 -30.65 71.45 -21.58
C ASN A 616 -32.02 70.85 -21.21
N LYS A 617 -32.55 71.25 -20.05
CA LYS A 617 -33.92 70.88 -19.64
C LYS A 617 -34.92 71.31 -20.71
N MET A 618 -35.87 70.43 -21.00
CA MET A 618 -36.92 70.69 -21.98
C MET A 618 -38.27 70.74 -21.29
N LYS A 619 -39.08 71.76 -21.58
CA LYS A 619 -40.48 71.78 -21.17
C LYS A 619 -41.29 70.76 -21.97
N TYR A 620 -42.43 70.32 -21.43
CA TYR A 620 -43.32 69.34 -22.06
C TYR A 620 -43.48 69.48 -23.58
N GLU A 621 -43.90 70.65 -24.08
CA GLU A 621 -44.12 70.86 -25.53
C GLU A 621 -42.82 70.78 -26.35
N GLN A 622 -41.71 71.23 -25.77
CA GLN A 622 -40.39 71.12 -26.40
C GLN A 622 -39.96 69.66 -26.46
N LEU A 623 -40.15 68.91 -25.38
CA LEU A 623 -39.83 67.49 -25.33
C LEU A 623 -40.72 66.69 -26.28
N LYS A 624 -42.03 66.94 -26.31
CA LYS A 624 -42.99 66.26 -27.20
C LYS A 624 -42.60 66.42 -28.67
N LYS A 625 -42.27 67.65 -29.10
CA LYS A 625 -41.77 67.93 -30.45
C LYS A 625 -40.39 67.32 -30.70
N PHE A 626 -39.51 67.35 -29.69
CA PHE A 626 -38.19 66.76 -29.79
C PHE A 626 -38.27 65.25 -30.03
N MET A 627 -39.17 64.55 -29.34
CA MET A 627 -39.36 63.11 -29.48
C MET A 627 -39.78 62.66 -30.89
N GLU A 628 -40.34 63.54 -31.73
CA GLU A 628 -40.63 63.22 -33.14
C GLU A 628 -39.35 62.91 -33.92
N THR A 629 -38.27 63.66 -33.65
CA THR A 629 -37.00 63.56 -34.38
C THR A 629 -35.87 62.94 -33.55
N PHE A 630 -36.14 62.63 -32.27
CA PHE A 630 -35.12 62.11 -31.37
C PHE A 630 -34.70 60.69 -31.75
N ASP A 631 -33.42 60.54 -32.02
CA ASP A 631 -32.77 59.27 -32.32
C ASP A 631 -31.38 59.27 -31.67
N ASP A 632 -31.26 58.66 -30.49
CA ASP A 632 -30.05 58.68 -29.68
C ASP A 632 -29.74 57.28 -29.13
N TYR A 633 -28.67 57.12 -28.36
CA TYR A 633 -28.35 55.82 -27.78
C TYR A 633 -29.41 55.36 -26.77
N LEU A 634 -29.71 54.06 -26.76
CA LEU A 634 -30.72 53.45 -25.89
C LEU A 634 -30.56 53.82 -24.40
N TYR A 635 -29.33 53.94 -23.89
CA TYR A 635 -29.11 54.33 -22.49
C TYR A 635 -29.62 55.75 -22.19
N ILE A 636 -29.48 56.69 -23.13
CA ILE A 636 -29.97 58.06 -23.01
C ILE A 636 -31.50 58.07 -23.06
N ILE A 637 -32.07 57.31 -24.01
CA ILE A 637 -33.52 57.21 -24.17
C ILE A 637 -34.15 56.53 -22.93
N ASN A 638 -33.51 55.50 -22.36
CA ASN A 638 -33.98 54.85 -21.13
C ASN A 638 -33.94 55.79 -19.92
N ALA A 639 -32.86 56.56 -19.74
CA ALA A 639 -32.78 57.56 -18.67
C ALA A 639 -33.88 58.62 -18.81
N LEU A 640 -34.19 59.02 -20.05
CA LEU A 640 -35.30 59.93 -20.32
C LEU A 640 -36.66 59.28 -20.01
N LEU A 641 -36.85 58.00 -20.34
CA LEU A 641 -38.06 57.27 -19.98
C LEU A 641 -38.27 57.25 -18.47
N GLU A 642 -37.24 56.95 -17.68
CA GLU A 642 -37.31 56.96 -16.21
C GLU A 642 -37.69 58.35 -15.66
N GLU A 643 -37.07 59.42 -16.19
CA GLU A 643 -37.43 60.80 -15.84
C GLU A 643 -38.90 61.10 -16.19
N VAL A 644 -39.37 60.71 -17.37
CA VAL A 644 -40.76 60.93 -17.81
C VAL A 644 -41.75 60.14 -16.95
N GLU A 645 -41.45 58.88 -16.64
CA GLU A 645 -42.24 58.03 -15.74
C GLU A 645 -42.33 58.64 -14.34
N GLN A 646 -41.19 59.06 -13.78
CA GLN A 646 -41.13 59.70 -12.47
C GLN A 646 -41.95 60.98 -12.44
N LYS A 647 -41.75 61.87 -13.43
CA LYS A 647 -42.49 63.13 -13.52
C LYS A 647 -43.98 62.91 -13.68
N LEU A 648 -44.40 61.86 -14.39
CA LEU A 648 -45.82 61.54 -14.56
C LEU A 648 -46.42 61.06 -13.25
N SER A 649 -45.69 60.22 -12.51
CA SER A 649 -46.09 59.77 -11.18
C SER A 649 -46.23 60.94 -10.20
N GLU A 650 -45.22 61.82 -10.14
CA GLU A 650 -45.25 63.06 -9.33
C GLU A 650 -46.45 63.95 -9.69
N TYR A 651 -46.71 64.11 -10.99
CA TYR A 651 -47.85 64.90 -11.48
C TYR A 651 -49.20 64.29 -11.10
N LYS A 652 -49.37 62.97 -11.29
CA LYS A 652 -50.57 62.23 -10.86
C LYS A 652 -50.82 62.38 -9.35
N ILE A 653 -49.77 62.22 -8.55
CA ILE A 653 -49.84 62.40 -7.09
C ILE A 653 -50.28 63.84 -6.75
N LYS A 654 -49.69 64.85 -7.40
CA LYS A 654 -50.06 66.26 -7.19
C LYS A 654 -51.53 66.51 -7.48
N LEU A 655 -52.05 66.00 -8.61
CA LEU A 655 -53.45 66.17 -9.01
C LEU A 655 -54.42 65.49 -8.04
N ASN A 656 -54.07 64.31 -7.53
CA ASN A 656 -54.86 63.60 -6.52
C ASN A 656 -54.88 64.32 -5.15
N HIS A 657 -53.90 65.20 -4.88
CA HIS A 657 -53.85 66.05 -3.69
C HIS A 657 -54.42 67.46 -3.89
N THR A 658 -54.79 67.82 -5.12
CA THR A 658 -55.42 69.11 -5.47
C THR A 658 -56.88 68.98 -5.93
N SER A 659 -57.46 67.77 -5.87
CA SER A 659 -58.87 67.48 -6.14
C SER A 659 -59.75 67.63 -4.89
#